data_AF-I4FXV0-F1
#
_entry.id   AF-I4FXV0-F1
#
_cell.length_a   1.000
_cell.length_b   1.000
_cell.length_c   1.000
_cell.angle_alpha   90.00
_cell.angle_beta   90.00
_cell.angle_gamma   90.00
#
_symmetry.space_group_name_H-M   'P 1'
#
loop_
_entity.id
_entity.type
_entity.pdbx_description
1 polymer ?
#
loop_
_entity_poly.entity_id
_entity_poly.type
_entity_poly.pdbx_seq_one_letter_code
_entity_poly.pdbx_strand_id
1 'polypeptide(L)'
;MSNSNALIDKIRKLSPSREILRSLPSQESQVMTVNFEGDRVGLLDLSYPPATVWARMVDYLQRNNRPVYVEIDSETNIITKLSVPEAAKVWRINESEEAVYVTFYTSQARHYLPRNHPDFQKMLNELQAALANDAAILVTSTQQNFEIIDVRPLPQSFGIDRPTEPPAPSAPDPPVTWDRAVELFNLMQAKSCVPCSSTDPCIPYKFPYNGCWIRAHLMCYLMIAEGETPEKIWIDSAGCNLLAPSSNVPECEVHWCWHVAPTLMVQQPSGPDLKMVIDPSLCDKPVTPDEWRLRQTDTSATLTPSLWEQYWPSGGTATQAQANNDMEQYRILLDGLCQDYGPSPYACPIVKSCHFIVDRSTFGEDEIAAMLKPGQAAVIEAAFYVIVDGFSAQELGITSATLFGVPNIKPALTIAPSIAQMTAEAVALDVEDPSHLKRRQRLTWTYQISFTGTDGFVNDVEDVTLTALIATVSSSATIYLIKQPNPYEVDGPVSWLSGDLRVFQIKAGESQFGKTMGNAPDQAPDFIEQVIANLNNGTTGGQTFDDISIDQQTSKLELSEKVKVNGTLTPVFNFAIARVHYRSKIKEAKDVRVFFRLFPASTTSLEYNQSTTYRRGGKAGTIIPLLGIQGGIAGGEVISIPCFAAPRIDSSDPTKTLNDQPDPANVQTLQPDTTGAESYNYFGCWLDINQSSQPQFPFQASPMDGPYPAADRKTIYEHIRNKHQCLVAEIAFDPDPIPPNATPGSSDKLAQRNLMIVESPNPGNLASRRIPNTFDIRPTRANLGPDEIPDELMIDWGNTPVGSLATLYLPSVSVTHILEMAVQMYRSHRLIRIDDHTLRCPTDGITYIPIPPGSDTNLAGLLSIDLPPTVRRDEVFTVVVRQVTSTGKELPIEPRLQDSPSENLAIVEHSRKWRRILGTFQLTIPVRTKEEMLGPEERILSNLRWVQQSIPENNRWFPVFNRYVEQIANRVDALGGDSSQVEASPTGDWQKVRLCRTLAIICAVSLTIFIVALGIMTNWVTVAVIAVFLAVIALTWVIQCQPNICSKLRVIVAGAGIGALILAILVLLGASSPQLVPVLCGAVALTAIASLIGRSRKCF
;
A
#
# COMPACT_ATOMS: atom_id res chain seq x y z
N MET A 1 15.54 -10.96 17.98
CA MET A 1 16.30 -9.71 18.09
C MET A 1 15.33 -8.66 18.56
N SER A 2 15.63 -7.96 19.65
CA SER A 2 14.88 -6.77 20.08
C SER A 2 14.70 -5.81 18.89
N ASN A 3 13.48 -5.34 18.66
CA ASN A 3 13.18 -4.34 17.65
C ASN A 3 14.16 -3.15 17.79
N SER A 4 15.04 -2.94 16.81
CA SER A 4 16.08 -1.88 16.87
C SER A 4 15.47 -0.47 16.90
N ASN A 5 14.22 -0.35 16.48
CA ASN A 5 13.46 0.88 16.50
C ASN A 5 12.77 1.11 17.86
N ALA A 6 12.72 0.10 18.72
CA ALA A 6 12.18 0.22 20.07
C ALA A 6 13.17 0.90 21.03
N LEU A 7 12.64 1.76 21.88
CA LEU A 7 13.34 2.44 22.96
C LEU A 7 12.50 2.30 24.24
N ILE A 8 13.15 1.95 25.35
CA ILE A 8 12.59 2.08 26.69
C ILE A 8 13.46 3.06 27.44
N ASP A 9 12.89 4.21 27.79
CA ASP A 9 13.65 5.28 28.42
C ASP A 9 12.76 6.27 29.18
N LYS A 10 13.36 7.10 30.02
CA LYS A 10 12.69 8.25 30.65
C LYS A 10 12.64 9.44 29.70
N ILE A 11 11.69 10.32 29.96
CA ILE A 11 11.46 11.52 29.17
C ILE A 11 12.19 12.69 29.86
N ARG A 12 13.25 13.18 29.21
CA ARG A 12 14.03 14.32 29.70
C ARG A 12 13.25 15.64 29.51
N LYS A 13 12.71 15.87 28.32
CA LYS A 13 12.06 17.15 27.96
C LYS A 13 11.03 17.00 26.84
N LEU A 14 9.94 17.76 26.97
CA LEU A 14 8.92 17.96 25.92
C LEU A 14 9.03 19.37 25.33
N SER A 15 8.91 19.48 24.01
CA SER A 15 8.95 20.75 23.28
C SER A 15 7.95 20.75 22.11
N PRO A 16 6.99 21.69 22.05
CA PRO A 16 6.61 22.64 23.09
C PRO A 16 6.07 21.94 24.35
N SER A 17 6.10 22.63 25.50
CA SER A 17 5.54 22.10 26.74
C SER A 17 3.99 22.09 26.70
N ARG A 18 3.37 21.30 27.57
CA ARG A 18 1.90 21.15 27.68
C ARG A 18 1.15 22.48 27.82
N GLU A 19 1.70 23.45 28.55
CA GLU A 19 1.09 24.77 28.74
C GLU A 19 1.05 25.58 27.44
N ILE A 20 2.09 25.44 26.61
CA ILE A 20 2.19 26.09 25.31
C ILE A 20 1.24 25.40 24.32
N LEU A 21 1.16 24.07 24.31
CA LEU A 21 0.25 23.29 23.45
C LEU A 21 -1.23 23.68 23.63
N ARG A 22 -1.66 23.91 24.87
CA ARG A 22 -3.04 24.34 25.18
C ARG A 22 -3.38 25.74 24.64
N SER A 23 -2.37 26.54 24.30
CA SER A 23 -2.52 27.93 23.83
C SER A 23 -2.37 28.09 22.32
N LEU A 24 -1.95 27.05 21.60
CA LEU A 24 -1.70 27.12 20.16
C LEU A 24 -3.01 26.94 19.36
N PRO A 25 -3.23 27.72 18.27
CA PRO A 25 -4.41 27.57 17.41
C PRO A 25 -4.47 26.19 16.74
N SER A 26 -5.69 25.68 16.52
CA SER A 26 -5.98 24.32 16.05
C SER A 26 -5.61 24.00 14.59
N GLN A 27 -5.00 24.93 13.84
CA GLN A 27 -4.81 24.81 12.38
C GLN A 27 -3.35 24.76 11.90
N GLU A 28 -2.36 24.93 12.76
CA GLU A 28 -0.96 24.65 12.40
C GLU A 28 -0.64 23.20 12.79
N SER A 29 0.03 22.44 11.92
CA SER A 29 0.51 21.08 12.26
C SER A 29 1.48 21.19 13.44
N GLN A 30 0.98 20.91 14.65
CA GLN A 30 1.75 21.00 15.88
C GLN A 30 2.52 19.70 16.08
N VAL A 31 3.81 19.70 15.77
CA VAL A 31 4.69 18.59 16.11
C VAL A 31 5.22 18.78 17.53
N MET A 32 5.06 17.77 18.39
CA MET A 32 5.67 17.71 19.71
C MET A 32 6.93 16.83 19.69
N THR A 33 8.05 17.40 20.11
CA THR A 33 9.33 16.71 20.28
C THR A 33 9.44 16.10 21.67
N VAL A 34 9.76 14.81 21.73
CA VAL A 34 10.04 14.04 22.94
C VAL A 34 11.53 13.75 23.01
N ASN A 35 12.23 14.36 23.97
CA ASN A 35 13.66 14.12 24.20
C ASN A 35 13.80 13.08 25.31
N PHE A 36 14.45 11.96 25.00
CA PHE A 36 14.69 10.88 25.94
C PHE A 36 16.03 11.08 26.69
N GLU A 37 16.22 10.38 27.83
CA GLU A 37 17.47 10.50 28.61
C GLU A 37 18.70 9.97 27.87
N GLY A 38 18.56 9.00 26.97
CA GLY A 38 19.61 8.46 26.10
C GLY A 38 19.90 9.28 24.84
N ASP A 39 19.55 10.57 24.82
CA ASP A 39 19.73 11.53 23.71
C ASP A 39 19.00 11.20 22.40
N ARG A 40 18.25 10.10 22.34
CA ARG A 40 17.32 9.82 21.23
C ARG A 40 16.17 10.82 21.25
N VAL A 41 15.64 11.15 20.07
CA VAL A 41 14.53 12.09 19.90
C VAL A 41 13.40 11.39 19.15
N GLY A 42 12.17 11.57 19.62
CA GLY A 42 10.96 11.13 18.94
C GLY A 42 10.02 12.32 18.67
N LEU A 43 9.22 12.21 17.62
CA LEU A 43 8.25 13.21 17.19
C LEU A 43 6.82 12.66 17.29
N LEU A 44 5.91 13.48 17.82
CA LEU A 44 4.47 13.23 17.84
C LEU A 44 3.80 14.30 16.99
N ASP A 45 3.17 13.89 15.90
CA ASP A 45 2.38 14.77 15.04
C ASP A 45 0.96 14.89 15.59
N LEU A 46 0.63 16.03 16.19
CA LEU A 46 -0.64 16.20 16.90
C LEU A 46 -1.84 16.43 15.97
N SER A 47 -1.65 16.48 14.65
CA SER A 47 -2.77 16.37 13.70
C SER A 47 -3.38 14.96 13.68
N TYR A 48 -2.61 13.95 14.14
CA TYR A 48 -3.04 12.58 14.25
C TYR A 48 -3.69 12.33 15.63
N PRO A 49 -5.00 12.00 15.71
CA PRO A 49 -5.69 11.91 16.99
C PRO A 49 -5.06 10.95 18.02
N PRO A 50 -4.58 9.74 17.66
CA PRO A 50 -3.84 8.87 18.59
C PRO A 50 -2.58 9.52 19.17
N ALA A 51 -1.84 10.32 18.39
CA ALA A 51 -0.65 11.01 18.88
C ALA A 51 -0.98 12.07 19.94
N THR A 52 -2.19 12.65 19.93
CA THR A 52 -2.64 13.55 21.01
C THR A 52 -2.87 12.80 22.33
N VAL A 53 -3.38 11.57 22.27
CA VAL A 53 -3.50 10.68 23.43
C VAL A 53 -2.12 10.26 23.92
N TRP A 54 -1.22 9.90 23.00
CA TRP A 54 0.17 9.59 23.34
C TRP A 54 0.88 10.77 23.98
N ALA A 55 0.65 12.00 23.51
CA ALA A 55 1.21 13.19 24.13
C ALA A 55 0.77 13.37 25.58
N ARG A 56 -0.51 13.10 25.89
CA ARG A 56 -1.01 13.06 27.28
C ARG A 56 -0.34 11.96 28.09
N MET A 57 -0.14 10.77 27.51
CA MET A 57 0.54 9.66 28.18
C MET A 57 2.00 10.01 28.47
N VAL A 58 2.72 10.57 27.51
CA VAL A 58 4.12 11.00 27.68
C VAL A 58 4.23 12.07 28.78
N ASP A 59 3.34 13.07 28.81
CA ASP A 59 3.29 14.07 29.88
C ASP A 59 3.05 13.43 31.26
N TYR A 60 2.09 12.50 31.35
CA TYR A 60 1.81 11.74 32.57
C TYR A 60 3.03 10.96 33.04
N LEU A 61 3.70 10.23 32.14
CA LEU A 61 4.89 9.44 32.46
C LEU A 61 6.05 10.33 32.88
N GLN A 62 6.26 11.47 32.21
CA GLN A 62 7.31 12.42 32.57
C GLN A 62 7.09 12.98 33.99
N ARG A 63 5.88 13.48 34.31
CA ARG A 63 5.56 14.04 35.64
C ARG A 63 5.72 13.03 36.76
N ASN A 64 5.45 11.76 36.48
CA ASN A 64 5.56 10.67 37.43
C ASN A 64 6.94 9.98 37.40
N ASN A 65 7.92 10.51 36.66
CA ASN A 65 9.26 9.94 36.53
C ASN A 65 9.25 8.46 36.09
N ARG A 66 8.29 8.10 35.23
CA ARG A 66 8.09 6.74 34.71
C ARG A 66 8.68 6.61 33.30
N PRO A 67 9.24 5.43 32.95
CA PRO A 67 9.71 5.18 31.60
C PRO A 67 8.56 5.04 30.61
N VAL A 68 8.88 5.16 29.33
CA VAL A 68 7.97 4.87 28.22
C VAL A 68 8.64 3.90 27.25
N TYR A 69 7.86 2.98 26.69
CA TYR A 69 8.26 2.19 25.54
C TYR A 69 7.75 2.90 24.29
N VAL A 70 8.64 3.21 23.34
CA VAL A 70 8.26 3.76 22.04
C VAL A 70 8.95 3.01 20.91
N GLU A 71 8.27 2.91 19.77
CA GLU A 71 8.93 2.57 18.50
C GLU A 71 9.03 3.83 17.67
N ILE A 72 10.24 4.16 17.21
CA ILE A 72 10.54 5.39 16.48
C ILE A 72 10.98 5.02 15.07
N ASP A 73 10.27 5.55 14.07
CA ASP A 73 10.68 5.44 12.67
C ASP A 73 12.06 6.06 12.47
N SER A 74 12.98 5.31 11.86
CA SER A 74 14.39 5.71 11.77
C SER A 74 14.66 6.84 10.78
N GLU A 75 13.76 7.11 9.83
CA GLU A 75 13.94 8.16 8.81
C GLU A 75 13.27 9.47 9.23
N THR A 76 12.07 9.38 9.81
CA THR A 76 11.25 10.54 10.17
C THR A 76 11.33 10.92 11.65
N ASN A 77 11.89 10.06 12.50
CA ASN A 77 11.84 10.15 13.96
C ASN A 77 10.42 10.16 14.55
N ILE A 78 9.39 9.83 13.77
CA ILE A 78 8.02 9.80 14.26
C ILE A 78 7.84 8.58 15.18
N ILE A 79 7.22 8.81 16.33
CA ILE A 79 6.84 7.74 17.25
C ILE A 79 5.64 7.01 16.63
N THR A 80 5.83 5.75 16.29
CA THR A 80 4.83 4.92 15.61
C THR A 80 4.10 3.95 16.54
N LYS A 81 4.60 3.76 17.76
CA LYS A 81 3.97 2.96 18.81
C LYS A 81 4.36 3.51 20.17
N LEU A 82 3.42 3.46 21.12
CA LEU A 82 3.66 3.82 22.51
C LEU A 82 3.06 2.75 23.44
N SER A 83 3.83 2.31 24.42
CA SER A 83 3.36 1.42 25.48
C SER A 83 3.92 1.87 26.82
N VAL A 84 3.25 1.48 27.91
CA VAL A 84 3.60 1.89 29.27
C VAL A 84 4.30 0.72 29.97
N PRO A 85 5.62 0.79 30.19
CA PRO A 85 6.30 -0.16 31.05
C PRO A 85 5.81 -0.02 32.49
N GLU A 86 5.57 -1.16 33.13
CA GLU A 86 5.10 -1.26 34.49
C GLU A 86 6.22 -1.82 35.38
N ALA A 87 6.51 -1.13 36.49
CA ALA A 87 7.37 -1.66 37.53
C ALA A 87 6.50 -2.53 38.44
N ALA A 88 6.55 -3.85 38.23
CA ALA A 88 5.64 -4.80 38.85
C ALA A 88 6.41 -5.87 39.64
N LYS A 89 5.76 -6.44 40.65
CA LYS A 89 6.22 -7.67 41.31
C LYS A 89 5.46 -8.87 40.77
N VAL A 90 6.17 -9.93 40.42
CA VAL A 90 5.58 -11.19 39.95
C VAL A 90 4.95 -11.90 41.14
N TRP A 91 3.69 -12.29 41.01
CA TRP A 91 2.94 -13.06 42.00
C TRP A 91 2.95 -14.56 41.65
N ARG A 92 2.57 -14.91 40.41
CA ARG A 92 2.49 -16.31 39.95
C ARG A 92 2.97 -16.43 38.51
N ILE A 93 3.57 -17.57 38.19
CA ILE A 93 3.91 -17.97 36.82
C ILE A 93 3.26 -19.33 36.57
N ASN A 94 2.38 -19.39 35.58
CA ASN A 94 1.68 -20.60 35.16
C ASN A 94 2.09 -20.94 33.72
N GLU A 95 2.77 -22.07 33.54
CA GLU A 95 3.21 -22.51 32.23
C GLU A 95 2.14 -23.34 31.52
N SER A 96 1.98 -23.13 30.21
CA SER A 96 1.21 -23.99 29.32
C SER A 96 2.09 -24.43 28.13
N GLU A 97 1.55 -25.31 27.28
CA GLU A 97 2.25 -25.76 26.06
C GLU A 97 2.53 -24.61 25.07
N GLU A 98 1.72 -23.54 25.09
CA GLU A 98 1.77 -22.48 24.08
C GLU A 98 2.38 -21.16 24.59
N ALA A 99 2.24 -20.87 25.89
CA ALA A 99 2.67 -19.60 26.49
C ALA A 99 2.98 -19.76 27.98
N VAL A 100 3.58 -18.72 28.56
CA VAL A 100 3.75 -18.59 30.01
C VAL A 100 2.87 -17.45 30.50
N TYR A 101 1.88 -17.75 31.34
CA TYR A 101 1.02 -16.76 31.96
C TYR A 101 1.67 -16.21 33.23
N VAL A 102 1.63 -14.89 33.39
CA VAL A 102 2.28 -14.19 34.49
C VAL A 102 1.26 -13.33 35.21
N THR A 103 1.11 -13.53 36.52
CA THR A 103 0.28 -12.67 37.38
C THR A 103 1.18 -11.65 38.06
N PHE A 104 0.77 -10.38 38.05
CA PHE A 104 1.43 -9.32 38.81
C PHE A 104 0.54 -8.84 39.97
N TYR A 105 1.16 -8.32 41.04
CA TYR A 105 0.42 -7.71 42.15
C TYR A 105 -0.30 -6.42 41.77
N THR A 106 0.25 -5.72 40.79
CA THR A 106 -0.18 -4.38 40.36
C THR A 106 -0.99 -4.40 39.07
N SER A 107 -1.34 -5.59 38.56
CA SER A 107 -2.14 -5.75 37.36
C SER A 107 -3.04 -6.97 37.49
N GLN A 108 -4.34 -6.74 37.32
CA GLN A 108 -5.34 -7.80 37.30
C GLN A 108 -5.37 -8.55 35.95
N ALA A 109 -4.80 -7.93 34.91
CA ALA A 109 -4.87 -8.41 33.55
C ALA A 109 -4.15 -9.74 33.38
N ARG A 110 -4.59 -10.55 32.41
CA ARG A 110 -3.96 -11.83 32.10
C ARG A 110 -2.75 -11.64 31.19
N HIS A 111 -1.59 -11.32 31.77
CA HIS A 111 -0.35 -11.19 31.00
C HIS A 111 0.17 -12.56 30.55
N TYR A 112 0.74 -12.60 29.35
CA TYR A 112 1.38 -13.81 28.83
C TYR A 112 2.64 -13.53 28.01
N LEU A 113 3.62 -14.42 28.13
CA LEU A 113 4.83 -14.45 27.32
C LEU A 113 4.71 -15.61 26.31
N PRO A 114 4.57 -15.34 25.00
CA PRO A 114 4.39 -16.39 24.01
C PRO A 114 5.69 -17.14 23.75
N ARG A 115 5.63 -18.47 23.60
CA ARG A 115 6.82 -19.33 23.45
C ARG A 115 7.58 -19.10 22.13
N ASN A 116 6.92 -18.57 21.11
CA ASN A 116 7.54 -18.22 19.82
C ASN A 116 8.27 -16.86 19.84
N HIS A 117 8.26 -16.12 20.96
CA HIS A 117 8.95 -14.85 21.05
C HIS A 117 10.47 -15.06 20.89
N PRO A 118 11.18 -14.26 20.06
CA PRO A 118 12.61 -14.45 19.82
C PRO A 118 13.48 -14.42 21.08
N ASP A 119 13.11 -13.58 22.05
CA ASP A 119 13.80 -13.43 23.34
C ASP A 119 13.09 -14.19 24.49
N PHE A 120 12.24 -15.19 24.18
CA PHE A 120 11.42 -15.92 25.15
C PHE A 120 12.20 -16.39 26.38
N GLN A 121 13.27 -17.18 26.17
CA GLN A 121 13.99 -17.79 27.29
C GLN A 121 14.66 -16.74 28.17
N LYS A 122 15.17 -15.66 27.58
CA LYS A 122 15.79 -14.55 28.31
C LYS A 122 14.76 -13.87 29.21
N MET A 123 13.61 -13.49 28.67
CA MET A 123 12.55 -12.83 29.44
C MET A 123 11.96 -13.75 30.51
N LEU A 124 11.77 -15.04 30.21
CA LEU A 124 11.30 -16.01 31.18
C LEU A 124 12.26 -16.13 32.38
N ASN A 125 13.56 -16.20 32.13
CA ASN A 125 14.57 -16.26 33.19
C ASN A 125 14.51 -15.03 34.10
N GLU A 126 14.36 -13.82 33.53
CA GLU A 126 14.24 -12.58 34.30
C GLU A 126 12.96 -12.57 35.17
N LEU A 127 11.82 -13.01 34.62
CA LEU A 127 10.57 -13.15 35.36
C LEU A 127 10.67 -14.16 36.50
N GLN A 128 11.27 -15.32 36.25
CA GLN A 128 11.49 -16.35 37.27
C GLN A 128 12.46 -15.86 38.35
N ALA A 129 13.51 -15.13 37.99
CA ALA A 129 14.44 -14.52 38.94
C ALA A 129 13.74 -13.45 39.80
N ALA A 130 12.89 -12.62 39.21
CA ALA A 130 12.11 -11.63 39.96
C ALA A 130 11.15 -12.30 40.97
N LEU A 131 10.46 -13.38 40.56
CA LEU A 131 9.60 -14.17 41.43
C LEU A 131 10.39 -14.79 42.60
N ALA A 132 11.53 -15.43 42.31
CA ALA A 132 12.34 -16.09 43.32
C ALA A 132 12.92 -15.13 44.36
N ASN A 133 13.22 -13.89 43.96
CA ASN A 133 13.84 -12.88 44.83
C ASN A 133 12.84 -11.86 45.41
N ASP A 134 11.54 -12.00 45.15
CA ASP A 134 10.52 -10.99 45.47
C ASP A 134 10.93 -9.56 45.03
N ALA A 135 11.58 -9.48 43.87
CA ALA A 135 12.11 -8.25 43.31
C ALA A 135 11.12 -7.60 42.34
N ALA A 136 11.09 -6.26 42.32
CA ALA A 136 10.37 -5.53 41.29
C ALA A 136 11.10 -5.63 39.95
N ILE A 137 10.35 -5.75 38.88
CA ILE A 137 10.85 -5.89 37.52
C ILE A 137 10.09 -4.97 36.57
N LEU A 138 10.76 -4.46 35.53
CA LEU A 138 10.13 -3.62 34.53
C LEU A 138 9.59 -4.50 33.41
N VAL A 139 8.28 -4.46 33.18
CA VAL A 139 7.60 -5.28 32.18
C VAL A 139 6.84 -4.37 31.22
N THR A 140 7.01 -4.59 29.93
CA THR A 140 6.19 -3.94 28.90
C THR A 140 5.28 -4.97 28.27
N SER A 141 3.97 -4.68 28.26
CA SER A 141 2.98 -5.51 27.59
C SER A 141 2.20 -4.72 26.52
N THR A 142 1.66 -5.44 25.53
CA THR A 142 0.67 -4.87 24.61
C THR A 142 -0.59 -4.46 25.37
N GLN A 143 -1.26 -3.39 24.90
CA GLN A 143 -2.37 -2.77 25.66
C GLN A 143 -3.68 -3.58 25.65
N GLN A 144 -3.89 -4.41 24.63
CA GLN A 144 -5.16 -5.14 24.41
C GLN A 144 -5.07 -6.56 24.98
N ASN A 145 -4.09 -7.33 24.50
CA ASN A 145 -3.96 -8.75 24.83
C ASN A 145 -3.00 -9.02 25.99
N PHE A 146 -2.30 -8.01 26.50
CA PHE A 146 -1.32 -8.14 27.58
C PHE A 146 -0.18 -9.13 27.27
N GLU A 147 0.18 -9.24 25.99
CA GLU A 147 1.37 -9.96 25.57
C GLU A 147 2.62 -9.23 26.07
N ILE A 148 3.51 -9.93 26.75
CA ILE A 148 4.79 -9.41 27.25
C ILE A 148 5.77 -9.31 26.08
N ILE A 149 6.19 -8.08 25.77
CA ILE A 149 7.08 -7.77 24.64
C ILE A 149 8.49 -7.35 25.07
N ASP A 150 8.67 -6.95 26.33
CA ASP A 150 9.99 -6.64 26.90
C ASP A 150 9.96 -6.85 28.42
N VAL A 151 11.06 -7.40 28.96
CA VAL A 151 11.29 -7.59 30.40
C VAL A 151 12.72 -7.17 30.73
N ARG A 152 12.88 -6.30 31.72
CA ARG A 152 14.20 -5.80 32.18
C ARG A 152 14.27 -5.72 33.71
N PRO A 153 15.46 -5.93 34.29
CA PRO A 153 15.71 -5.58 35.69
C PRO A 153 15.35 -4.11 35.94
N LEU A 154 14.74 -3.82 37.10
CA LEU A 154 14.41 -2.45 37.48
C LEU A 154 15.71 -1.71 37.89
N PRO A 155 16.13 -0.64 37.19
CA PRO A 155 17.36 0.06 37.56
C PRO A 155 17.20 0.82 38.89
N GLN A 156 18.27 1.00 39.66
CA GLN A 156 18.22 1.65 41.00
C GLN A 156 17.70 3.11 40.98
N SER A 157 17.72 3.78 39.82
CA SER A 157 17.19 5.13 39.61
C SER A 157 15.67 5.19 39.38
N PHE A 158 14.97 4.05 39.48
CA PHE A 158 13.52 3.91 39.35
C PHE A 158 12.92 3.58 40.73
N GLY A 159 12.98 4.55 41.64
CA GLY A 159 12.42 4.42 42.98
C GLY A 159 10.90 4.29 42.95
N ILE A 160 10.36 3.26 43.60
CA ILE A 160 8.95 3.21 43.99
C ILE A 160 8.89 3.86 45.38
N ASP A 161 8.78 5.19 45.43
CA ASP A 161 8.55 5.89 46.69
C ASP A 161 7.16 5.51 47.21
N ARG A 162 7.11 4.82 48.36
CA ARG A 162 5.89 4.40 49.04
C ARG A 162 5.73 5.20 50.33
N PRO A 163 4.77 6.14 50.42
CA PRO A 163 4.43 6.75 51.69
C PRO A 163 3.67 5.78 52.59
N THR A 164 4.15 5.68 53.81
CA THR A 164 3.52 5.05 54.98
C THR A 164 2.82 6.11 55.82
N GLU A 165 1.50 6.03 55.96
CA GLU A 165 0.81 6.16 57.25
C GLU A 165 -0.65 5.70 57.12
N PRO A 166 -1.13 4.75 57.95
CA PRO A 166 -2.53 4.35 57.96
C PRO A 166 -3.39 5.39 58.70
N PRO A 167 -4.59 5.74 58.21
CA PRO A 167 -5.60 6.35 59.07
C PRO A 167 -6.05 5.36 60.16
N ALA A 168 -6.59 5.87 61.26
CA ALA A 168 -7.09 5.05 62.36
C ALA A 168 -8.16 4.05 61.86
N PRO A 169 -8.18 2.80 62.36
CA PRO A 169 -9.05 1.74 61.86
C PRO A 169 -10.53 2.16 61.95
N SER A 170 -11.25 2.04 60.83
CA SER A 170 -12.69 2.29 60.78
C SER A 170 -13.47 1.24 61.60
N ALA A 171 -14.53 1.70 62.28
CA ALA A 171 -15.51 0.85 62.96
C ALA A 171 -16.28 -0.05 61.96
N PRO A 172 -16.98 -1.11 62.41
CA PRO A 172 -17.69 -2.05 61.54
C PRO A 172 -18.77 -1.37 60.68
N ASP A 173 -18.92 -1.84 59.44
CA ASP A 173 -19.89 -1.44 58.40
C ASP A 173 -21.35 -1.52 58.91
N PRO A 174 -21.99 -0.40 59.32
CA PRO A 174 -23.39 -0.42 59.74
C PRO A 174 -24.27 -0.63 58.50
N PRO A 175 -25.33 -1.45 58.61
CA PRO A 175 -26.12 -1.83 57.45
C PRO A 175 -26.95 -0.65 56.92
N VAL A 176 -26.85 -0.37 55.62
CA VAL A 176 -27.63 0.67 54.91
C VAL A 176 -28.93 0.09 54.34
N THR A 177 -29.92 0.93 54.04
CA THR A 177 -31.13 0.45 53.34
C THR A 177 -30.84 0.09 51.88
N TRP A 178 -31.67 -0.77 51.28
CA TRP A 178 -31.56 -1.10 49.85
C TRP A 178 -31.59 0.16 48.96
N ASP A 179 -32.51 1.09 49.24
CA ASP A 179 -32.63 2.34 48.48
C ASP A 179 -31.35 3.18 48.57
N ARG A 180 -30.71 3.24 49.75
CA ARG A 180 -29.43 3.93 49.92
C ARG A 180 -28.30 3.23 49.15
N ALA A 181 -28.26 1.90 49.15
CA ALA A 181 -27.29 1.14 48.35
C ALA A 181 -27.45 1.40 46.84
N VAL A 182 -28.68 1.50 46.34
CA VAL A 182 -28.98 1.86 44.95
C VAL A 182 -28.60 3.33 44.66
N GLU A 183 -28.89 4.25 45.57
CA GLU A 183 -28.49 5.66 45.44
C GLU A 183 -26.96 5.80 45.31
N LEU A 184 -26.21 5.15 46.19
CA LEU A 184 -24.74 5.13 46.15
C LEU A 184 -24.21 4.47 44.88
N PHE A 185 -24.83 3.39 44.42
CA PHE A 185 -24.48 2.77 43.14
C PHE A 185 -24.65 3.74 41.97
N ASN A 186 -25.79 4.44 41.91
CA ASN A 186 -26.08 5.43 40.87
C ASN A 186 -25.10 6.62 40.95
N LEU A 187 -24.70 7.03 42.16
CA LEU A 187 -23.66 8.03 42.36
C LEU A 187 -22.32 7.56 41.77
N MET A 188 -21.91 6.30 42.02
CA MET A 188 -20.69 5.74 41.42
C MET A 188 -20.79 5.69 39.90
N GLN A 189 -21.92 5.24 39.36
CA GLN A 189 -22.15 5.17 37.91
C GLN A 189 -22.10 6.56 37.24
N ALA A 190 -22.63 7.59 37.89
CA ALA A 190 -22.57 8.97 37.43
C ALA A 190 -21.14 9.54 37.35
N LYS A 191 -20.16 8.90 38.01
CA LYS A 191 -18.73 9.24 37.88
C LYS A 191 -18.05 8.54 36.71
N SER A 192 -18.76 7.75 35.89
CA SER A 192 -18.16 7.07 34.74
C SER A 192 -17.49 8.04 33.78
N CYS A 193 -16.29 7.71 33.31
CA CYS A 193 -15.66 8.44 32.21
C CYS A 193 -16.47 8.32 30.91
N VAL A 194 -16.48 9.39 30.14
CA VAL A 194 -16.96 9.41 28.75
C VAL A 194 -15.76 9.05 27.86
N PRO A 195 -15.82 7.95 27.09
CA PRO A 195 -14.74 7.58 26.15
C PRO A 195 -14.40 8.74 25.21
N CYS A 196 -13.15 8.78 24.73
CA CYS A 196 -12.62 9.82 23.84
C CYS A 196 -12.52 11.23 24.44
N SER A 197 -13.02 11.44 25.66
CA SER A 197 -13.10 12.75 26.30
C SER A 197 -13.00 12.64 27.82
N SER A 198 -12.21 11.68 28.31
CA SER A 198 -12.09 11.40 29.74
C SER A 198 -11.48 12.60 30.50
N THR A 199 -12.25 13.19 31.41
CA THR A 199 -11.86 14.33 32.25
C THR A 199 -11.67 13.94 33.72
N ASP A 200 -10.73 14.59 34.40
CA ASP A 200 -10.54 14.42 35.84
C ASP A 200 -11.68 15.13 36.61
N PRO A 201 -12.30 14.54 37.66
CA PRO A 201 -12.08 13.22 38.25
C PRO A 201 -13.17 12.18 37.92
N CYS A 202 -13.22 11.69 36.67
CA CYS A 202 -14.05 10.53 36.31
C CYS A 202 -13.39 9.19 36.66
N ILE A 203 -14.16 8.10 36.74
CA ILE A 203 -13.69 6.73 36.97
C ILE A 203 -13.91 5.91 35.69
N PRO A 204 -12.87 5.31 35.07
CA PRO A 204 -12.98 4.65 33.77
C PRO A 204 -13.52 3.22 33.90
N TYR A 205 -14.79 3.06 34.31
CA TYR A 205 -15.44 1.73 34.36
C TYR A 205 -15.50 1.04 33.00
N LYS A 206 -15.54 1.83 31.92
CA LYS A 206 -15.51 1.37 30.53
C LYS A 206 -14.11 0.95 30.03
N PHE A 207 -13.09 0.97 30.90
CA PHE A 207 -11.79 0.36 30.62
C PHE A 207 -11.57 -0.82 31.59
N PRO A 208 -12.22 -1.97 31.35
CA PRO A 208 -12.21 -3.08 32.32
C PRO A 208 -10.90 -3.88 32.30
N TYR A 209 -10.02 -3.67 31.31
CA TYR A 209 -8.77 -4.42 31.17
C TYR A 209 -7.91 -4.46 32.44
N ASN A 210 -7.77 -3.33 33.14
CA ASN A 210 -6.93 -3.23 34.32
C ASN A 210 -7.35 -2.04 35.24
N GLY A 211 -6.75 -1.90 36.41
CA GLY A 211 -6.96 -0.77 37.33
C GLY A 211 -8.11 -0.91 38.33
N CYS A 212 -8.63 -2.11 38.58
CA CYS A 212 -9.78 -2.35 39.46
C CYS A 212 -9.56 -1.90 40.89
N TRP A 213 -8.34 -2.09 41.43
CA TRP A 213 -8.02 -1.70 42.80
C TRP A 213 -8.10 -0.18 42.98
N ILE A 214 -7.70 0.59 41.96
CA ILE A 214 -7.82 2.06 41.96
C ILE A 214 -9.29 2.47 41.84
N ARG A 215 -10.06 1.82 40.96
CA ARG A 215 -11.51 2.08 40.81
C ARG A 215 -12.23 1.83 42.14
N ALA A 216 -11.98 0.66 42.75
CA ALA A 216 -12.55 0.29 44.03
C ALA A 216 -12.18 1.28 45.13
N HIS A 217 -10.91 1.71 45.18
CA HIS A 217 -10.46 2.64 46.20
C HIS A 217 -11.07 4.04 46.06
N LEU A 218 -11.20 4.56 44.83
CA LEU A 218 -11.89 5.83 44.57
C LEU A 218 -13.39 5.74 44.89
N MET A 219 -14.04 4.62 44.60
CA MET A 219 -15.44 4.39 45.00
C MET A 219 -15.60 4.35 46.53
N CYS A 220 -14.67 3.71 47.26
CA CYS A 220 -14.69 3.74 48.73
C CYS A 220 -14.60 5.17 49.27
N TYR A 221 -13.70 6.01 48.72
CA TYR A 221 -13.60 7.42 49.11
C TYR A 221 -14.89 8.20 48.86
N LEU A 222 -15.57 7.95 47.75
CA LEU A 222 -16.86 8.58 47.45
C LEU A 222 -17.95 8.15 48.44
N MET A 223 -18.00 6.87 48.81
CA MET A 223 -18.94 6.37 49.83
C MET A 223 -18.66 6.96 51.21
N ILE A 224 -17.38 7.09 51.59
CA ILE A 224 -16.97 7.72 52.85
C ILE A 224 -17.36 9.20 52.89
N ALA A 225 -17.22 9.91 51.78
CA ALA A 225 -17.67 11.30 51.66
C ALA A 225 -19.21 11.42 51.82
N GLU A 226 -19.94 10.36 51.50
CA GLU A 226 -21.39 10.22 51.68
C GLU A 226 -21.79 9.70 53.06
N GLY A 227 -20.84 9.54 53.99
CA GLY A 227 -21.07 9.14 55.38
C GLY A 227 -21.07 7.62 55.64
N GLU A 228 -20.69 6.82 54.66
CA GLU A 228 -20.73 5.35 54.75
C GLU A 228 -19.35 4.76 55.08
N THR A 229 -19.30 3.52 55.59
CA THR A 229 -18.05 2.81 55.92
C THR A 229 -17.92 1.54 55.08
N PRO A 230 -17.55 1.65 53.80
CA PRO A 230 -17.46 0.50 52.91
C PRO A 230 -16.34 -0.46 53.34
N GLU A 231 -16.40 -1.66 52.79
CA GLU A 231 -15.30 -2.65 52.78
C GLU A 231 -14.93 -2.98 51.32
N LYS A 232 -14.04 -3.96 51.09
CA LYS A 232 -13.80 -4.53 49.77
C LYS A 232 -13.99 -6.04 49.76
N ILE A 233 -14.26 -6.57 48.58
CA ILE A 233 -14.19 -8.00 48.30
C ILE A 233 -13.27 -8.25 47.12
N TRP A 234 -12.36 -9.21 47.30
CA TRP A 234 -11.40 -9.66 46.30
C TRP A 234 -11.84 -11.01 45.77
N ILE A 235 -11.74 -11.21 44.47
CA ILE A 235 -11.87 -12.52 43.83
C ILE A 235 -10.51 -12.90 43.25
N ASP A 236 -10.04 -14.10 43.55
CA ASP A 236 -8.79 -14.64 43.03
C ASP A 236 -9.00 -16.00 42.35
N SER A 237 -8.48 -16.14 41.13
CA SER A 237 -8.45 -17.40 40.39
C SER A 237 -7.00 -17.90 40.32
N ALA A 238 -6.71 -19.02 40.98
CA ALA A 238 -5.37 -19.60 41.01
C ALA A 238 -4.81 -19.91 39.60
N GLY A 239 -5.69 -20.24 38.65
CA GLY A 239 -5.34 -20.51 37.25
C GLY A 239 -5.37 -19.29 36.33
N CYS A 240 -5.68 -18.10 36.83
CA CYS A 240 -5.96 -16.91 36.03
C CYS A 240 -7.07 -17.10 34.98
N ASN A 241 -8.21 -17.62 35.43
CA ASN A 241 -9.32 -18.02 34.54
C ASN A 241 -10.57 -17.15 34.69
N LEU A 242 -10.49 -15.99 35.36
CA LEU A 242 -11.64 -15.08 35.40
C LEU A 242 -11.91 -14.57 33.98
N LEU A 243 -13.15 -14.70 33.53
CA LEU A 243 -13.60 -14.22 32.21
C LEU A 243 -14.94 -13.51 32.40
N ALA A 244 -14.99 -12.24 32.01
CA ALA A 244 -16.17 -11.41 32.10
C ALA A 244 -16.60 -10.93 30.70
N PRO A 245 -17.83 -11.22 30.25
CA PRO A 245 -18.40 -10.60 29.05
C PRO A 245 -18.48 -9.08 29.22
N SER A 246 -18.02 -8.33 28.22
CA SER A 246 -18.05 -6.86 28.27
C SER A 246 -18.11 -6.25 26.89
N SER A 247 -19.17 -5.48 26.61
CA SER A 247 -19.23 -4.63 25.41
C SER A 247 -18.34 -3.39 25.50
N ASN A 248 -17.59 -3.21 26.61
CA ASN A 248 -16.66 -2.09 26.76
C ASN A 248 -15.24 -2.40 26.22
N VAL A 249 -15.02 -3.61 25.69
CA VAL A 249 -13.77 -4.00 25.01
C VAL A 249 -14.07 -4.58 23.62
N PRO A 250 -13.21 -4.37 22.60
CA PRO A 250 -13.43 -4.85 21.24
C PRO A 250 -13.59 -6.37 21.11
N GLU A 251 -13.01 -7.12 22.03
CA GLU A 251 -13.04 -8.59 22.11
C GLU A 251 -14.36 -9.12 22.66
N CYS A 252 -15.25 -8.24 23.14
CA CYS A 252 -16.51 -8.57 23.82
C CYS A 252 -16.37 -9.36 25.14
N GLU A 253 -15.14 -9.62 25.57
CA GLU A 253 -14.81 -10.32 26.81
C GLU A 253 -13.45 -9.86 27.34
N VAL A 254 -13.27 -9.90 28.66
CA VAL A 254 -12.01 -9.54 29.32
C VAL A 254 -11.57 -10.66 30.26
N HIS A 255 -10.26 -10.94 30.29
CA HIS A 255 -9.66 -11.97 31.11
C HIS A 255 -8.81 -11.39 32.25
N TRP A 256 -9.02 -11.92 33.45
CA TRP A 256 -8.29 -11.49 34.65
C TRP A 256 -7.73 -12.66 35.46
N CYS A 257 -6.73 -12.34 36.28
CA CYS A 257 -6.21 -13.24 37.31
C CYS A 257 -6.94 -13.08 38.65
N TRP A 258 -7.30 -11.85 38.99
CA TRP A 258 -8.00 -11.47 40.21
C TRP A 258 -8.83 -10.21 39.91
N HIS A 259 -9.78 -9.84 40.77
CA HIS A 259 -10.54 -8.59 40.64
C HIS A 259 -10.98 -8.09 42.02
N VAL A 260 -11.38 -6.83 42.14
CA VAL A 260 -11.82 -6.24 43.41
C VAL A 260 -12.90 -5.18 43.20
N ALA A 261 -13.85 -5.14 44.14
CA ALA A 261 -14.86 -4.10 44.21
C ALA A 261 -15.21 -3.75 45.68
N PRO A 262 -15.73 -2.54 45.94
CA PRO A 262 -16.27 -2.17 47.23
C PRO A 262 -17.51 -2.98 47.59
N THR A 263 -17.75 -3.08 48.89
CA THR A 263 -18.94 -3.72 49.44
C THR A 263 -19.56 -2.88 50.54
N LEU A 264 -20.88 -2.92 50.63
CA LEU A 264 -21.67 -2.34 51.72
C LEU A 264 -22.51 -3.43 52.38
N MET A 265 -22.71 -3.35 53.69
CA MET A 265 -23.72 -4.16 54.38
C MET A 265 -25.10 -3.56 54.12
N VAL A 266 -26.06 -4.36 53.66
CA VAL A 266 -27.39 -3.87 53.25
C VAL A 266 -28.50 -4.61 53.97
N GLN A 267 -29.38 -3.83 54.60
CA GLN A 267 -30.56 -4.28 55.32
C GLN A 267 -31.51 -5.05 54.41
N GLN A 268 -31.89 -6.25 54.82
CA GLN A 268 -32.87 -7.05 54.10
C GLN A 268 -34.29 -6.79 54.64
N PRO A 269 -35.33 -6.80 53.78
CA PRO A 269 -36.73 -6.69 54.22
C PRO A 269 -37.13 -7.80 55.21
N SER A 270 -36.51 -8.98 55.09
CA SER A 270 -36.63 -10.09 56.02
C SER A 270 -35.38 -10.97 55.95
N GLY A 271 -34.72 -11.22 57.08
CA GLY A 271 -33.49 -12.03 57.16
C GLY A 271 -32.29 -11.23 57.70
N PRO A 272 -31.09 -11.86 57.78
CA PRO A 272 -29.87 -11.14 58.15
C PRO A 272 -29.48 -10.15 57.06
N ASP A 273 -28.81 -9.06 57.44
CA ASP A 273 -28.24 -8.11 56.50
C ASP A 273 -27.25 -8.82 55.56
N LEU A 274 -27.24 -8.42 54.29
CA LEU A 274 -26.40 -9.03 53.28
C LEU A 274 -25.32 -8.07 52.81
N LYS A 275 -24.12 -8.62 52.59
CA LYS A 275 -23.05 -7.91 51.92
C LYS A 275 -23.41 -7.75 50.44
N MET A 276 -23.36 -6.54 49.92
CA MET A 276 -23.64 -6.20 48.53
C MET A 276 -22.40 -5.57 47.88
N VAL A 277 -22.05 -6.02 46.69
CA VAL A 277 -20.94 -5.52 45.86
C VAL A 277 -21.42 -4.35 45.01
N ILE A 278 -20.62 -3.29 44.97
CA ILE A 278 -20.86 -2.10 44.15
C ILE A 278 -19.81 -2.04 43.04
N ASP A 279 -20.14 -2.53 41.85
CA ASP A 279 -19.21 -2.56 40.72
C ASP A 279 -19.87 -2.13 39.39
N PRO A 280 -19.86 -0.83 39.05
CA PRO A 280 -20.37 -0.34 37.78
C PRO A 280 -19.60 -0.83 36.54
N SER A 281 -18.44 -1.50 36.69
CA SER A 281 -17.71 -2.07 35.55
C SER A 281 -18.26 -3.43 35.10
N LEU A 282 -19.00 -4.12 35.97
CA LEU A 282 -19.58 -5.44 35.71
C LEU A 282 -21.10 -5.52 35.89
N CYS A 283 -21.66 -4.61 36.69
CA CYS A 283 -23.04 -4.66 37.14
C CYS A 283 -23.76 -3.35 36.84
N ASP A 284 -25.09 -3.41 36.84
CA ASP A 284 -26.03 -2.31 36.64
C ASP A 284 -26.76 -1.91 37.93
N LYS A 285 -26.53 -2.66 39.01
CA LYS A 285 -27.09 -2.45 40.36
C LYS A 285 -26.19 -3.12 41.41
N PRO A 286 -26.40 -2.87 42.72
CA PRO A 286 -25.81 -3.68 43.78
C PRO A 286 -26.17 -5.16 43.61
N VAL A 287 -25.18 -6.04 43.75
CA VAL A 287 -25.36 -7.51 43.64
C VAL A 287 -24.71 -8.24 44.81
N THR A 288 -25.13 -9.45 45.11
CA THR A 288 -24.47 -10.27 46.13
C THR A 288 -23.06 -10.70 45.66
N PRO A 289 -22.13 -11.02 46.58
CA PRO A 289 -20.83 -11.58 46.24
C PRO A 289 -20.88 -12.79 45.30
N ASP A 290 -21.88 -13.66 45.45
CA ASP A 290 -22.06 -14.83 44.59
C ASP A 290 -22.52 -14.45 43.18
N GLU A 291 -23.49 -13.54 43.05
CA GLU A 291 -23.90 -13.00 41.75
C GLU A 291 -22.73 -12.28 41.04
N TRP A 292 -21.92 -11.52 41.78
CA TRP A 292 -20.73 -10.85 41.25
C TRP A 292 -19.65 -11.85 40.79
N ARG A 293 -19.44 -12.95 41.54
CA ARG A 293 -18.55 -14.05 41.14
C ARG A 293 -19.04 -14.76 39.88
N LEU A 294 -20.34 -15.04 39.77
CA LEU A 294 -20.92 -15.73 38.61
C LEU A 294 -20.75 -14.93 37.31
N ARG A 295 -20.72 -13.59 37.36
CA ARG A 295 -20.44 -12.73 36.20
C ARG A 295 -18.99 -12.84 35.68
N GLN A 296 -18.09 -13.46 36.45
CA GLN A 296 -16.67 -13.64 36.11
C GLN A 296 -16.34 -15.11 35.75
N THR A 297 -17.38 -15.94 35.59
CA THR A 297 -17.42 -17.30 35.01
C THR A 297 -16.54 -18.40 35.65
N ASP A 298 -15.63 -18.08 36.57
CA ASP A 298 -14.87 -19.08 37.32
C ASP A 298 -15.55 -19.43 38.66
N THR A 299 -16.21 -20.58 38.69
CA THR A 299 -16.88 -21.09 39.90
C THR A 299 -15.91 -21.54 41.00
N SER A 300 -14.64 -21.78 40.65
CA SER A 300 -13.58 -22.19 41.59
C SER A 300 -12.84 -21.02 42.23
N ALA A 301 -13.11 -19.79 41.78
CA ALA A 301 -12.47 -18.59 42.30
C ALA A 301 -12.84 -18.33 43.77
N THR A 302 -11.86 -17.88 44.55
CA THR A 302 -12.01 -17.63 45.99
C THR A 302 -12.34 -16.17 46.24
N LEU A 303 -13.35 -15.93 47.10
CA LEU A 303 -13.72 -14.59 47.57
C LEU A 303 -13.09 -14.30 48.93
N THR A 304 -12.40 -13.18 49.06
CA THR A 304 -11.74 -12.74 50.30
C THR A 304 -12.17 -11.30 50.63
N PRO A 305 -12.86 -11.05 51.76
CA PRO A 305 -13.18 -9.69 52.20
C PRO A 305 -11.94 -9.00 52.79
N SER A 306 -11.90 -7.66 52.71
CA SER A 306 -10.91 -6.84 53.40
C SER A 306 -11.50 -5.50 53.82
N LEU A 307 -10.80 -4.79 54.71
CA LEU A 307 -11.10 -3.38 54.99
C LEU A 307 -10.88 -2.51 53.74
N TRP A 308 -11.51 -1.33 53.70
CA TRP A 308 -11.42 -0.43 52.55
C TRP A 308 -10.05 0.22 52.38
N GLU A 309 -9.21 0.26 53.40
CA GLU A 309 -7.88 0.89 53.31
C GLU A 309 -6.94 0.06 52.42
N GLN A 310 -7.17 -1.25 52.33
CA GLN A 310 -6.35 -2.15 51.52
C GLN A 310 -6.38 -1.74 50.05
N TYR A 311 -5.22 -1.34 49.53
CA TYR A 311 -5.06 -0.86 48.16
C TYR A 311 -4.60 -1.95 47.18
N TRP A 312 -3.73 -2.88 47.60
CA TRP A 312 -3.27 -4.01 46.77
C TRP A 312 -3.73 -5.37 47.33
N PRO A 313 -3.69 -6.45 46.53
CA PRO A 313 -3.94 -7.81 47.04
C PRO A 313 -3.04 -8.20 48.23
N SER A 314 -1.81 -7.67 48.28
CA SER A 314 -0.84 -7.91 49.34
C SER A 314 -0.84 -6.88 50.48
N GLY A 315 -1.76 -5.92 50.48
CA GLY A 315 -1.86 -4.86 51.50
C GLY A 315 -1.51 -3.46 50.96
N GLY A 316 -1.24 -2.52 51.88
CA GLY A 316 -0.92 -1.11 51.54
C GLY A 316 -2.13 -0.17 51.51
N THR A 317 -1.87 1.14 51.52
CA THR A 317 -2.88 2.21 51.52
C THR A 317 -2.53 3.26 50.45
N ALA A 318 -3.51 4.06 50.02
CA ALA A 318 -3.30 5.19 49.12
C ALA A 318 -4.21 6.35 49.54
N THR A 319 -3.74 7.59 49.42
CA THR A 319 -4.60 8.77 49.56
C THR A 319 -5.51 8.92 48.33
N GLN A 320 -6.61 9.67 48.46
CA GLN A 320 -7.48 9.97 47.32
C GLN A 320 -6.73 10.69 46.19
N ALA A 321 -5.76 11.56 46.52
CA ALA A 321 -4.93 12.26 45.54
C ALA A 321 -4.01 11.30 44.77
N GLN A 322 -3.35 10.37 45.47
CA GLN A 322 -2.53 9.32 44.84
C GLN A 322 -3.39 8.41 43.95
N ALA A 323 -4.53 7.94 44.44
CA ALA A 323 -5.42 7.09 43.65
C ALA A 323 -5.93 7.82 42.39
N ASN A 324 -6.20 9.13 42.45
CA ASN A 324 -6.56 9.91 41.25
C ASN A 324 -5.39 10.07 40.28
N ASN A 325 -4.17 10.29 40.78
CA ASN A 325 -2.96 10.33 39.94
C ASN A 325 -2.73 8.99 39.24
N ASP A 326 -2.85 7.86 39.94
CA ASP A 326 -2.69 6.53 39.35
C ASP A 326 -3.81 6.23 38.33
N MET A 327 -5.02 6.73 38.58
CA MET A 327 -6.15 6.61 37.65
C MET A 327 -5.97 7.41 36.35
N GLU A 328 -5.16 8.47 36.35
CA GLU A 328 -4.91 9.29 35.15
C GLU A 328 -4.43 8.45 33.97
N GLN A 329 -3.57 7.45 34.21
CA GLN A 329 -3.10 6.52 33.18
C GLN A 329 -4.26 5.80 32.49
N TYR A 330 -5.20 5.24 33.27
CA TYR A 330 -6.30 4.44 32.73
C TYR A 330 -7.38 5.30 32.05
N ARG A 331 -7.53 6.57 32.45
CA ARG A 331 -8.34 7.55 31.69
C ARG A 331 -7.74 7.81 30.31
N ILE A 332 -6.42 7.96 30.23
CA ILE A 332 -5.70 8.16 28.96
C ILE A 332 -5.78 6.89 28.09
N LEU A 333 -5.63 5.70 28.68
CA LEU A 333 -5.77 4.43 27.95
C LEU A 333 -7.20 4.19 27.44
N LEU A 334 -8.24 4.60 28.17
CA LEU A 334 -9.62 4.58 27.68
C LEU A 334 -9.80 5.47 26.44
N ASP A 335 -9.22 6.67 26.45
CA ASP A 335 -9.27 7.57 25.30
C ASP A 335 -8.49 6.99 24.11
N GLY A 336 -7.37 6.30 24.36
CA GLY A 336 -6.59 5.56 23.35
C GLY A 336 -7.39 4.42 22.71
N LEU A 337 -8.07 3.61 23.53
CA LEU A 337 -8.96 2.55 23.04
C LEU A 337 -10.07 3.13 22.15
N CYS A 338 -10.60 4.31 22.48
CA CYS A 338 -11.53 4.99 21.60
C CYS A 338 -10.90 5.40 20.25
N GLN A 339 -9.65 5.87 20.24
CA GLN A 339 -9.02 6.21 18.96
C GLN A 339 -8.78 4.97 18.09
N ASP A 340 -8.47 3.83 18.72
CA ASP A 340 -8.17 2.59 18.02
C ASP A 340 -9.43 1.83 17.55
N TYR A 341 -10.59 2.00 18.20
CA TYR A 341 -11.79 1.18 17.93
C TYR A 341 -13.11 1.96 17.87
N GLY A 342 -13.09 3.27 18.10
CA GLY A 342 -14.28 4.07 18.37
C GLY A 342 -14.76 3.96 19.82
N PRO A 343 -15.76 4.77 20.21
CA PRO A 343 -16.28 4.78 21.59
C PRO A 343 -17.06 3.50 21.93
N SER A 344 -16.76 2.91 23.09
CA SER A 344 -17.58 1.85 23.70
C SER A 344 -19.01 2.34 24.06
N PRO A 345 -20.06 1.50 24.01
CA PRO A 345 -19.99 0.04 23.85
C PRO A 345 -19.87 -0.42 22.39
N TYR A 346 -19.10 -1.48 22.18
CA TYR A 346 -18.93 -2.16 20.91
C TYR A 346 -20.08 -3.15 20.65
N ALA A 347 -20.32 -3.46 19.37
CA ALA A 347 -21.31 -4.44 18.97
C ALA A 347 -20.88 -5.86 19.40
N CYS A 348 -21.65 -6.45 20.33
CA CYS A 348 -21.40 -7.77 20.90
C CYS A 348 -22.63 -8.70 20.77
N PRO A 349 -22.44 -10.00 20.48
CA PRO A 349 -21.16 -10.68 20.25
C PRO A 349 -20.48 -10.21 18.96
N ILE A 350 -19.18 -10.47 18.83
CA ILE A 350 -18.38 -10.11 17.65
C ILE A 350 -19.08 -10.60 16.38
N VAL A 351 -19.35 -9.69 15.47
CA VAL A 351 -19.84 -10.03 14.12
C VAL A 351 -18.76 -10.83 13.41
N LYS A 352 -19.06 -12.12 13.20
CA LYS A 352 -18.27 -13.06 12.41
C LYS A 352 -18.81 -13.06 10.99
N SER A 353 -17.93 -13.06 10.00
CA SER A 353 -18.34 -13.03 8.60
C SER A 353 -17.50 -13.96 7.73
N CYS A 354 -18.06 -14.31 6.58
CA CYS A 354 -17.42 -15.05 5.52
C CYS A 354 -17.78 -14.37 4.20
N HIS A 355 -16.82 -14.17 3.30
CA HIS A 355 -17.12 -13.72 1.94
C HIS A 355 -16.12 -14.27 0.92
N PHE A 356 -16.55 -14.33 -0.34
CA PHE A 356 -15.69 -14.67 -1.46
C PHE A 356 -15.03 -13.43 -2.04
N ILE A 357 -13.76 -13.55 -2.44
CA ILE A 357 -13.13 -12.69 -3.43
C ILE A 357 -12.87 -13.56 -4.67
N VAL A 358 -13.54 -13.28 -5.79
CA VAL A 358 -13.36 -14.03 -7.04
C VAL A 358 -12.37 -13.30 -7.95
N ASP A 359 -11.29 -13.99 -8.35
CA ASP A 359 -10.30 -13.50 -9.32
C ASP A 359 -10.70 -13.97 -10.74
N ARG A 360 -10.78 -15.29 -10.95
CA ARG A 360 -11.27 -15.91 -12.20
C ARG A 360 -12.75 -16.29 -12.07
N SER A 361 -13.62 -15.54 -12.75
CA SER A 361 -15.07 -15.79 -12.75
C SER A 361 -15.59 -16.54 -13.97
N THR A 362 -14.85 -16.59 -15.08
CA THR A 362 -15.29 -17.26 -16.31
C THR A 362 -14.25 -18.28 -16.78
N PHE A 363 -14.72 -19.39 -17.36
CA PHE A 363 -13.92 -20.47 -17.90
C PHE A 363 -14.50 -20.87 -19.25
N GLY A 364 -13.69 -20.90 -20.31
CA GLY A 364 -14.11 -21.35 -21.65
C GLY A 364 -13.74 -22.81 -21.91
N GLU A 365 -14.59 -23.57 -22.61
CA GLU A 365 -14.31 -24.97 -22.97
C GLU A 365 -13.01 -25.07 -23.78
N ASP A 366 -12.87 -24.24 -24.81
CA ASP A 366 -11.71 -24.26 -25.70
C ASP A 366 -10.42 -23.84 -24.98
N GLU A 367 -10.51 -22.84 -24.09
CA GLU A 367 -9.41 -22.43 -23.21
C GLU A 367 -8.93 -23.60 -22.33
N ILE A 368 -9.85 -24.23 -21.60
CA ILE A 368 -9.51 -25.38 -20.75
C ILE A 368 -8.94 -26.51 -21.59
N ALA A 369 -9.50 -26.76 -22.78
CA ALA A 369 -9.02 -27.78 -23.68
C ALA A 369 -7.63 -27.50 -24.27
N ALA A 370 -7.19 -26.24 -24.30
CA ALA A 370 -5.82 -25.85 -24.67
C ALA A 370 -4.83 -26.00 -23.50
N MET A 371 -5.30 -25.79 -22.28
CA MET A 371 -4.49 -25.95 -21.06
C MET A 371 -4.22 -27.42 -20.71
N LEU A 372 -5.10 -28.35 -21.13
CA LEU A 372 -4.95 -29.79 -20.87
C LEU A 372 -3.72 -30.38 -21.58
N LYS A 373 -2.92 -31.15 -20.84
CA LYS A 373 -1.80 -31.93 -21.39
C LYS A 373 -1.95 -33.41 -21.01
N PRO A 374 -1.38 -34.36 -21.77
CA PRO A 374 -1.48 -35.78 -21.44
C PRO A 374 -1.02 -36.07 -19.99
N GLY A 375 -1.95 -36.51 -19.14
CA GLY A 375 -1.70 -36.80 -17.72
C GLY A 375 -1.61 -35.59 -16.79
N GLN A 376 -1.92 -34.37 -17.26
CA GLN A 376 -1.90 -33.14 -16.45
C GLN A 376 -3.23 -32.39 -16.60
N ALA A 377 -3.83 -32.03 -15.46
CA ALA A 377 -5.04 -31.21 -15.42
C ALA A 377 -4.74 -29.77 -15.88
N ALA A 378 -5.76 -29.10 -16.43
CA ALA A 378 -5.76 -27.65 -16.59
C ALA A 378 -5.98 -27.01 -15.21
N VAL A 379 -5.06 -26.16 -14.79
CA VAL A 379 -5.00 -25.66 -13.41
C VAL A 379 -5.03 -24.14 -13.41
N ILE A 380 -5.98 -23.57 -12.66
CA ILE A 380 -6.11 -22.13 -12.47
C ILE A 380 -5.75 -21.83 -11.01
N GLU A 381 -4.54 -21.30 -10.82
CA GLU A 381 -4.06 -20.87 -9.52
C GLU A 381 -4.82 -19.65 -9.02
N ALA A 382 -5.07 -19.61 -7.70
CA ALA A 382 -5.72 -18.51 -7.01
C ALA A 382 -7.03 -18.01 -7.66
N ALA A 383 -7.84 -18.94 -8.19
CA ALA A 383 -9.08 -18.63 -8.90
C ALA A 383 -10.06 -17.82 -8.04
N PHE A 384 -10.13 -18.11 -6.74
CA PHE A 384 -10.87 -17.32 -5.76
C PHE A 384 -10.28 -17.49 -4.36
N TYR A 385 -10.70 -16.60 -3.47
CA TYR A 385 -10.34 -16.60 -2.05
C TYR A 385 -11.60 -16.69 -1.20
N VAL A 386 -11.50 -17.39 -0.07
CA VAL A 386 -12.52 -17.35 0.98
C VAL A 386 -11.92 -16.60 2.16
N ILE A 387 -12.56 -15.49 2.51
CA ILE A 387 -12.15 -14.58 3.58
C ILE A 387 -13.05 -14.78 4.78
N VAL A 388 -12.45 -14.92 5.95
CA VAL A 388 -13.15 -15.09 7.22
C VAL A 388 -12.65 -14.05 8.21
N ASP A 389 -13.58 -13.28 8.77
CA ASP A 389 -13.31 -12.25 9.76
C ASP A 389 -14.01 -12.55 11.10
N GLY A 390 -13.45 -12.01 12.19
CA GLY A 390 -14.01 -12.13 13.54
C GLY A 390 -13.61 -13.39 14.32
N PHE A 391 -12.82 -14.28 13.72
CA PHE A 391 -12.24 -15.45 14.39
C PHE A 391 -10.76 -15.24 14.70
N SER A 392 -10.25 -15.90 15.73
CA SER A 392 -8.81 -16.16 15.82
C SER A 392 -8.49 -17.47 15.09
N ALA A 393 -7.25 -17.63 14.63
CA ALA A 393 -6.84 -18.86 13.96
C ALA A 393 -7.01 -20.08 14.88
N GLN A 394 -6.68 -19.91 16.17
CA GLN A 394 -6.80 -20.99 17.15
C GLN A 394 -8.25 -21.41 17.43
N GLU A 395 -9.23 -20.49 17.38
CA GLU A 395 -10.65 -20.84 17.52
C GLU A 395 -11.15 -21.79 16.43
N LEU A 396 -10.53 -21.73 15.25
CA LEU A 396 -10.79 -22.62 14.14
C LEU A 396 -9.93 -23.90 14.19
N GLY A 397 -9.09 -24.05 15.22
CA GLY A 397 -8.17 -25.17 15.41
C GLY A 397 -6.81 -25.03 14.70
N ILE A 398 -6.50 -23.86 14.13
CA ILE A 398 -5.26 -23.61 13.41
C ILE A 398 -4.13 -23.34 14.40
N THR A 399 -3.02 -24.04 14.23
CA THR A 399 -1.79 -23.90 15.02
C THR A 399 -0.62 -23.50 14.13
N SER A 400 0.52 -23.13 14.71
CA SER A 400 1.73 -22.83 13.92
C SER A 400 2.19 -24.00 13.05
N ALA A 401 1.85 -25.24 13.42
CA ALA A 401 2.19 -26.44 12.64
C ALA A 401 1.27 -26.66 11.44
N THR A 402 0.04 -26.13 11.47
CA THR A 402 -0.96 -26.31 10.39
C THR A 402 -1.13 -25.06 9.53
N LEU A 403 -0.43 -23.97 9.84
CA LEU A 403 -0.54 -22.70 9.13
C LEU A 403 0.11 -22.74 7.74
N PHE A 404 1.18 -23.52 7.58
CA PHE A 404 1.97 -23.57 6.35
C PHE A 404 1.69 -24.83 5.53
N GLY A 405 1.77 -24.71 4.21
CA GLY A 405 1.49 -25.79 3.27
C GLY A 405 0.00 -25.90 2.91
N VAL A 406 -0.42 -27.07 2.42
CA VAL A 406 -1.82 -27.30 2.02
C VAL A 406 -2.70 -27.32 3.28
N PRO A 407 -3.71 -26.42 3.39
CA PRO A 407 -4.53 -26.32 4.59
C PRO A 407 -5.36 -27.59 4.84
N ASN A 408 -5.19 -28.19 6.02
CA ASN A 408 -6.04 -29.27 6.51
C ASN A 408 -7.33 -28.75 7.16
N ILE A 409 -7.29 -27.53 7.73
CA ILE A 409 -8.44 -26.81 8.24
C ILE A 409 -8.83 -25.75 7.21
N LYS A 410 -10.01 -25.93 6.60
CA LYS A 410 -10.51 -25.08 5.52
C LYS A 410 -12.03 -25.03 5.48
N PRO A 411 -12.61 -23.99 4.88
CA PRO A 411 -14.05 -23.95 4.62
C PRO A 411 -14.52 -25.15 3.80
N ALA A 412 -15.64 -25.73 4.22
CA ALA A 412 -16.35 -26.74 3.43
C ALA A 412 -16.93 -26.05 2.19
N LEU A 413 -16.51 -26.50 1.01
CA LEU A 413 -16.89 -25.93 -0.26
C LEU A 413 -17.89 -26.85 -0.98
N THR A 414 -19.04 -26.29 -1.36
CA THR A 414 -20.04 -26.94 -2.20
C THR A 414 -20.10 -26.24 -3.56
N ILE A 415 -20.14 -27.02 -4.64
CA ILE A 415 -20.27 -26.55 -6.03
C ILE A 415 -21.63 -27.03 -6.57
N ALA A 416 -22.46 -26.11 -7.04
CA ALA A 416 -23.80 -26.40 -7.53
C ALA A 416 -24.10 -25.64 -8.85
N PRO A 417 -24.44 -26.35 -9.95
CA PRO A 417 -24.49 -27.81 -10.08
C PRO A 417 -23.10 -28.45 -9.97
N SER A 418 -23.04 -29.76 -9.72
CA SER A 418 -21.77 -30.49 -9.74
C SER A 418 -21.24 -30.55 -11.17
N ILE A 419 -20.04 -30.05 -11.40
CA ILE A 419 -19.41 -30.03 -12.73
C ILE A 419 -18.49 -31.23 -12.90
N ALA A 420 -18.72 -32.03 -13.94
CA ALA A 420 -17.88 -33.19 -14.24
C ALA A 420 -16.43 -32.75 -14.51
N GLN A 421 -15.46 -33.52 -14.00
CA GLN A 421 -14.01 -33.30 -14.18
C GLN A 421 -13.45 -31.99 -13.61
N MET A 422 -14.27 -31.16 -12.97
CA MET A 422 -13.85 -29.95 -12.28
C MET A 422 -13.73 -30.21 -10.77
N THR A 423 -12.66 -29.69 -10.15
CA THR A 423 -12.48 -29.68 -8.69
C THR A 423 -12.00 -28.32 -8.22
N ALA A 424 -12.26 -27.98 -6.96
CA ALA A 424 -11.75 -26.78 -6.33
C ALA A 424 -11.19 -27.10 -4.94
N GLU A 425 -9.95 -26.70 -4.68
CA GLU A 425 -9.22 -27.06 -3.47
C GLU A 425 -8.51 -25.86 -2.86
N ALA A 426 -8.56 -25.72 -1.53
CA ALA A 426 -7.74 -24.75 -0.81
C ALA A 426 -6.28 -25.22 -0.81
N VAL A 427 -5.39 -24.37 -1.33
CA VAL A 427 -3.96 -24.67 -1.50
C VAL A 427 -3.06 -23.87 -0.55
N ALA A 428 -3.54 -22.75 0.00
CA ALA A 428 -2.83 -21.93 0.97
C ALA A 428 -3.79 -21.28 1.96
N LEU A 429 -3.27 -20.94 3.14
CA LEU A 429 -3.92 -20.16 4.20
C LEU A 429 -2.95 -19.05 4.62
N ASP A 430 -3.41 -17.81 4.51
CA ASP A 430 -2.71 -16.63 4.96
C ASP A 430 -3.45 -15.96 6.13
N VAL A 431 -2.67 -15.40 7.04
CA VAL A 431 -3.16 -14.62 8.19
C VAL A 431 -2.36 -13.32 8.28
N GLU A 432 -2.98 -12.25 8.79
CA GLU A 432 -2.37 -10.92 8.87
C GLU A 432 -1.07 -10.90 9.70
N ASP A 433 -1.02 -11.70 10.78
CA ASP A 433 0.11 -11.88 11.67
C ASP A 433 0.28 -13.35 12.06
N PRO A 434 1.18 -14.09 11.36
CA PRO A 434 1.41 -15.51 11.61
C PRO A 434 2.06 -15.78 12.97
N SER A 435 2.59 -14.76 13.65
CA SER A 435 3.18 -14.90 14.98
C SER A 435 2.17 -14.83 16.12
N HIS A 436 0.92 -14.41 15.86
CA HIS A 436 -0.13 -14.19 16.87
C HIS A 436 -1.45 -14.89 16.56
N LEU A 437 -1.46 -16.21 16.52
CA LEU A 437 -2.66 -17.01 16.17
C LEU A 437 -3.85 -16.91 17.15
N LYS A 438 -3.61 -16.39 18.37
CA LYS A 438 -4.64 -16.08 19.38
C LYS A 438 -5.40 -14.79 19.07
N ARG A 439 -4.78 -13.88 18.33
CA ARG A 439 -5.39 -12.63 17.93
C ARG A 439 -6.47 -12.91 16.89
N ARG A 440 -7.60 -12.24 17.03
CA ARG A 440 -8.62 -12.19 15.96
C ARG A 440 -8.06 -11.37 14.81
N GLN A 441 -8.05 -11.96 13.64
CA GLN A 441 -7.46 -11.40 12.44
C GLN A 441 -8.16 -11.97 11.23
N ARG A 442 -8.02 -11.31 10.09
CA ARG A 442 -8.53 -11.84 8.83
C ARG A 442 -7.78 -13.12 8.46
N LEU A 443 -8.53 -14.15 8.08
CA LEU A 443 -8.01 -15.40 7.54
C LEU A 443 -8.39 -15.52 6.07
N THR A 444 -7.42 -15.82 5.22
CA THR A 444 -7.59 -15.89 3.76
C THR A 444 -7.18 -17.27 3.26
N TRP A 445 -8.14 -18.05 2.76
CA TRP A 445 -7.83 -19.28 2.04
C TRP A 445 -7.80 -19.02 0.54
N THR A 446 -6.71 -19.40 -0.10
CA THR A 446 -6.55 -19.34 -1.56
C THR A 446 -6.99 -20.66 -2.16
N TYR A 447 -7.95 -20.61 -3.08
CA TYR A 447 -8.48 -21.79 -3.78
C TYR A 447 -7.97 -21.84 -5.22
N GLN A 448 -7.61 -23.04 -5.64
CA GLN A 448 -7.30 -23.41 -7.01
C GLN A 448 -8.49 -24.16 -7.60
N ILE A 449 -8.77 -23.94 -8.89
CA ILE A 449 -9.71 -24.75 -9.67
C ILE A 449 -8.89 -25.60 -10.65
N SER A 450 -9.23 -26.88 -10.78
CA SER A 450 -8.62 -27.76 -11.79
C SER A 450 -9.66 -28.51 -12.60
N PHE A 451 -9.35 -28.70 -13.89
CA PHE A 451 -10.14 -29.47 -14.84
C PHE A 451 -9.31 -30.63 -15.38
N THR A 452 -9.83 -31.85 -15.27
CA THR A 452 -9.21 -33.06 -15.82
C THR A 452 -9.68 -33.40 -17.24
N GLY A 453 -10.64 -32.63 -17.75
CA GLY A 453 -11.23 -32.73 -19.08
C GLY A 453 -12.31 -31.64 -19.25
N THR A 454 -13.04 -31.67 -20.37
CA THR A 454 -14.07 -30.66 -20.70
C THR A 454 -15.50 -31.17 -20.65
N ASP A 455 -15.74 -32.36 -20.09
CA ASP A 455 -17.08 -32.98 -20.05
C ASP A 455 -18.10 -32.16 -19.22
N GLY A 456 -17.62 -31.28 -18.35
CA GLY A 456 -18.43 -30.36 -17.56
C GLY A 456 -19.04 -29.18 -18.34
N PHE A 457 -18.58 -28.91 -19.56
CA PHE A 457 -19.07 -27.80 -20.40
C PHE A 457 -20.29 -28.26 -21.21
N VAL A 458 -21.46 -28.32 -20.56
CA VAL A 458 -22.68 -28.89 -21.18
C VAL A 458 -23.48 -27.83 -21.94
N ASN A 459 -23.74 -26.69 -21.29
CA ASN A 459 -24.56 -25.60 -21.81
C ASN A 459 -23.70 -24.51 -22.45
N ASP A 460 -24.30 -23.68 -23.32
CA ASP A 460 -23.61 -22.54 -23.95
C ASP A 460 -23.00 -21.59 -22.91
N VAL A 461 -23.76 -21.29 -21.84
CA VAL A 461 -23.30 -20.62 -20.61
C VAL A 461 -23.95 -21.33 -19.43
N GLU A 462 -23.16 -21.73 -18.44
CA GLU A 462 -23.62 -22.37 -17.21
C GLU A 462 -23.20 -21.57 -15.98
N ASP A 463 -24.18 -21.19 -15.17
CA ASP A 463 -23.98 -20.55 -13.88
C ASP A 463 -23.63 -21.59 -12.82
N VAL A 464 -22.47 -21.46 -12.20
CA VAL A 464 -22.03 -22.35 -11.12
C VAL A 464 -21.93 -21.58 -9.81
N THR A 465 -22.71 -22.01 -8.82
CA THR A 465 -22.69 -21.46 -7.47
C THR A 465 -21.63 -22.15 -6.63
N LEU A 466 -20.72 -21.36 -6.06
CA LEU A 466 -19.79 -21.77 -5.03
C LEU A 466 -20.35 -21.36 -3.67
N THR A 467 -20.42 -22.28 -2.71
CA THR A 467 -20.83 -22.00 -1.34
C THR A 467 -19.76 -22.47 -0.37
N ALA A 468 -19.23 -21.55 0.43
CA ALA A 468 -18.26 -21.86 1.48
C ALA A 468 -18.94 -21.77 2.85
N LEU A 469 -18.67 -22.75 3.71
CA LEU A 469 -19.16 -22.82 5.09
C LEU A 469 -17.98 -23.13 6.03
N ILE A 470 -17.81 -22.34 7.08
CA ILE A 470 -16.86 -22.63 8.16
C ILE A 470 -17.44 -22.18 9.49
N ALA A 471 -17.36 -23.04 10.50
CA ALA A 471 -18.01 -22.84 11.79
C ALA A 471 -19.49 -22.43 11.63
N THR A 472 -19.83 -21.17 11.95
CA THR A 472 -21.20 -20.63 11.90
C THR A 472 -21.46 -19.64 10.77
N VAL A 473 -20.48 -19.43 9.88
CA VAL A 473 -20.56 -18.43 8.82
C VAL A 473 -20.50 -19.09 7.44
N SER A 474 -21.28 -18.56 6.50
CA SER A 474 -21.31 -19.04 5.12
C SER A 474 -21.40 -17.88 4.14
N SER A 475 -20.89 -18.10 2.94
CA SER A 475 -21.03 -17.16 1.82
C SER A 475 -21.23 -17.90 0.51
N SER A 476 -21.58 -17.19 -0.56
CA SER A 476 -21.66 -17.77 -1.90
C SER A 476 -21.23 -16.79 -2.98
N ALA A 477 -20.63 -17.32 -4.03
CA ALA A 477 -20.28 -16.59 -5.26
C ALA A 477 -20.74 -17.37 -6.49
N THR A 478 -20.67 -16.72 -7.66
CA THR A 478 -21.02 -17.33 -8.94
C THR A 478 -19.82 -17.25 -9.89
N ILE A 479 -19.54 -18.37 -10.56
CA ILE A 479 -18.63 -18.46 -11.71
C ILE A 479 -19.41 -18.97 -12.93
N TYR A 480 -18.81 -18.87 -14.12
CA TYR A 480 -19.46 -19.18 -15.39
C TYR A 480 -18.60 -20.13 -16.23
N LEU A 481 -19.22 -21.17 -16.80
CA LEU A 481 -18.61 -22.03 -17.81
C LEU A 481 -19.22 -21.71 -19.18
N ILE A 482 -18.38 -21.55 -20.20
CA ILE A 482 -18.77 -21.11 -21.55
C ILE A 482 -18.34 -22.16 -22.58
N LYS A 483 -19.23 -22.56 -23.49
CA LYS A 483 -18.98 -23.63 -24.48
C LYS A 483 -18.80 -23.15 -25.93
N GLN A 484 -19.17 -21.91 -26.24
CA GLN A 484 -19.20 -21.47 -27.64
C GLN A 484 -17.79 -21.25 -28.22
N PRO A 485 -17.52 -21.65 -29.48
CA PRO A 485 -16.23 -21.40 -30.12
C PRO A 485 -15.94 -19.90 -30.25
N ASN A 486 -14.92 -19.42 -29.54
CA ASN A 486 -14.47 -18.05 -29.55
C ASN A 486 -12.93 -17.96 -29.67
N PRO A 487 -12.38 -16.84 -30.16
CA PRO A 487 -10.95 -16.60 -30.05
C PRO A 487 -10.55 -16.27 -28.60
N TYR A 488 -9.38 -16.73 -28.17
CA TYR A 488 -8.85 -16.55 -26.81
C TYR A 488 -7.32 -16.45 -26.76
N GLU A 489 -6.81 -15.95 -25.65
CA GLU A 489 -5.40 -16.05 -25.23
C GLU A 489 -5.30 -16.93 -23.98
N VAL A 490 -4.14 -17.55 -23.77
CA VAL A 490 -3.84 -18.43 -22.64
C VAL A 490 -2.90 -17.73 -21.66
N ASP A 491 -3.30 -17.73 -20.39
CA ASP A 491 -2.49 -17.23 -19.30
C ASP A 491 -1.30 -18.15 -18.97
N GLY A 492 -0.23 -17.57 -18.44
CA GLY A 492 0.90 -18.32 -17.92
C GLY A 492 0.58 -19.02 -16.60
N PRO A 493 1.61 -19.45 -15.84
CA PRO A 493 1.40 -20.03 -14.51
C PRO A 493 0.62 -19.12 -13.55
N VAL A 494 0.72 -17.81 -13.75
CA VAL A 494 -0.10 -16.81 -13.06
C VAL A 494 -1.33 -16.53 -13.92
N SER A 495 -2.51 -16.87 -13.41
CA SER A 495 -3.82 -16.92 -14.10
C SER A 495 -4.36 -15.60 -14.66
N TRP A 496 -3.62 -14.52 -14.48
CA TRP A 496 -3.96 -13.21 -15.01
C TRP A 496 -2.81 -12.61 -15.83
N LEU A 497 -1.66 -13.29 -15.94
CA LEU A 497 -0.49 -12.82 -16.68
C LEU A 497 -0.31 -13.68 -17.93
N SER A 498 -0.53 -13.08 -19.10
CA SER A 498 -0.58 -13.83 -20.35
C SER A 498 0.77 -14.44 -20.74
N GLY A 499 0.71 -15.69 -21.21
CA GLY A 499 1.80 -16.38 -21.91
C GLY A 499 1.81 -16.11 -23.42
N ASP A 500 0.69 -15.63 -23.95
CA ASP A 500 0.45 -15.36 -25.36
C ASP A 500 0.63 -13.89 -25.75
N LEU A 501 0.63 -12.97 -24.79
CA LEU A 501 1.07 -11.58 -24.98
C LEU A 501 2.53 -11.46 -24.59
N ARG A 502 3.39 -11.25 -25.59
CA ARG A 502 4.85 -11.13 -25.39
C ARG A 502 5.38 -9.80 -25.87
N VAL A 503 6.40 -9.32 -25.20
CA VAL A 503 7.11 -8.09 -25.54
C VAL A 503 8.58 -8.36 -25.78
N PHE A 504 9.18 -7.59 -26.67
CA PHE A 504 10.62 -7.63 -26.91
C PHE A 504 11.13 -6.27 -27.37
N GLN A 505 12.44 -6.08 -27.21
CA GLN A 505 13.16 -4.95 -27.75
C GLN A 505 14.10 -5.43 -28.87
N ILE A 506 14.33 -4.59 -29.88
CA ILE A 506 15.27 -4.88 -30.97
C ILE A 506 16.08 -3.63 -31.29
N LYS A 507 17.38 -3.80 -31.51
CA LYS A 507 18.28 -2.70 -31.88
C LYS A 507 18.31 -2.53 -33.39
N ALA A 508 18.54 -1.31 -33.86
CA ALA A 508 18.70 -1.05 -35.28
C ALA A 508 19.78 -1.97 -35.89
N GLY A 509 19.46 -2.63 -37.00
CA GLY A 509 20.32 -3.58 -37.70
C GLY A 509 20.23 -5.03 -37.23
N GLU A 510 19.56 -5.33 -36.11
CA GLU A 510 19.25 -6.71 -35.69
C GLU A 510 18.04 -7.27 -36.47
N SER A 511 17.93 -8.60 -36.56
CA SER A 511 16.83 -9.29 -37.23
C SER A 511 16.02 -10.14 -36.25
N GLN A 512 14.71 -10.15 -36.44
CA GLN A 512 13.77 -11.00 -35.71
C GLN A 512 12.65 -11.46 -36.67
N PHE A 513 12.25 -12.72 -36.57
CA PHE A 513 11.24 -13.39 -37.42
C PHE A 513 11.42 -13.12 -38.92
N GLY A 514 12.65 -13.15 -39.41
CA GLY A 514 12.97 -12.95 -40.83
C GLY A 514 12.93 -11.49 -41.32
N LYS A 515 12.78 -10.50 -40.44
CA LYS A 515 12.84 -9.06 -40.78
C LYS A 515 13.95 -8.36 -40.00
N THR A 516 14.66 -7.44 -40.66
CA THR A 516 15.71 -6.61 -40.03
C THR A 516 15.16 -5.24 -39.66
N MET A 517 15.45 -4.77 -38.45
CA MET A 517 14.99 -3.46 -37.98
C MET A 517 15.84 -2.33 -38.57
N GLY A 518 15.15 -1.30 -39.07
CA GLY A 518 15.75 -0.07 -39.58
C GLY A 518 16.39 0.81 -38.50
N ASN A 519 16.96 1.95 -38.91
CA ASN A 519 17.59 2.89 -37.99
C ASN A 519 16.71 4.10 -37.63
N ALA A 520 15.56 4.26 -38.29
CA ALA A 520 14.66 5.38 -38.12
C ALA A 520 13.28 4.93 -37.58
N PRO A 521 12.61 5.73 -36.74
CA PRO A 521 11.33 5.34 -36.14
C PRO A 521 10.17 5.13 -37.13
N ASP A 522 10.19 5.82 -38.27
CA ASP A 522 9.20 5.66 -39.34
C ASP A 522 9.27 4.28 -40.04
N GLN A 523 10.32 3.50 -39.79
CA GLN A 523 10.49 2.13 -40.31
C GLN A 523 9.96 1.05 -39.35
N ALA A 524 9.59 1.41 -38.11
CA ALA A 524 9.10 0.45 -37.13
C ALA A 524 7.74 -0.20 -37.50
N PRO A 525 6.78 0.53 -38.11
CA PRO A 525 5.54 -0.07 -38.63
C PRO A 525 5.78 -1.16 -39.68
N ASP A 526 6.59 -0.90 -40.71
CA ASP A 526 6.95 -1.89 -41.74
C ASP A 526 7.66 -3.12 -41.14
N PHE A 527 8.46 -2.91 -40.09
CA PHE A 527 9.08 -4.02 -39.37
C PHE A 527 8.03 -4.93 -38.73
N ILE A 528 7.11 -4.39 -37.92
CA ILE A 528 6.14 -5.22 -37.18
C ILE A 528 5.09 -5.84 -38.11
N GLU A 529 4.63 -5.13 -39.14
CA GLU A 529 3.71 -5.68 -40.15
C GLU A 529 4.32 -6.89 -40.85
N GLN A 530 5.60 -6.83 -41.24
CA GLN A 530 6.28 -7.96 -41.86
C GLN A 530 6.54 -9.11 -40.87
N VAL A 531 6.82 -8.81 -39.59
CA VAL A 531 6.96 -9.84 -38.55
C VAL A 531 5.65 -10.61 -38.36
N ILE A 532 4.51 -9.91 -38.27
CA ILE A 532 3.17 -10.52 -38.18
C ILE A 532 2.93 -11.41 -39.41
N ALA A 533 3.18 -10.89 -40.61
CA ALA A 533 3.02 -11.65 -41.85
C ALA A 533 3.92 -12.90 -41.88
N ASN A 534 5.16 -12.79 -41.43
CA ASN A 534 6.09 -13.91 -41.43
C ASN A 534 5.69 -15.00 -40.44
N LEU A 535 5.20 -14.62 -39.26
CA LEU A 535 4.69 -15.55 -38.26
C LEU A 535 3.46 -16.31 -38.78
N ASN A 536 2.49 -15.60 -39.36
CA ASN A 536 1.26 -16.20 -39.89
C ASN A 536 1.47 -17.07 -41.14
N ASN A 537 2.51 -16.78 -41.94
CA ASN A 537 2.82 -17.56 -43.15
C ASN A 537 3.91 -18.63 -42.92
N GLY A 538 4.49 -18.73 -41.72
CA GLY A 538 5.59 -19.65 -41.43
C GLY A 538 6.91 -19.31 -42.13
N THR A 539 7.14 -18.04 -42.48
CA THR A 539 8.35 -17.55 -43.18
C THR A 539 9.31 -16.80 -42.26
N THR A 540 9.43 -17.25 -41.01
CA THR A 540 10.19 -16.60 -39.92
C THR A 540 11.70 -16.82 -39.94
N GLY A 541 12.23 -17.52 -40.94
CA GLY A 541 13.66 -17.89 -40.99
C GLY A 541 14.07 -18.93 -39.94
N GLY A 542 13.13 -19.76 -39.49
CA GLY A 542 13.36 -20.83 -38.52
C GLY A 542 13.08 -20.46 -37.06
N GLN A 543 12.80 -19.18 -36.78
CA GLN A 543 12.38 -18.74 -35.45
C GLN A 543 10.90 -19.05 -35.21
N THR A 544 10.51 -19.24 -33.96
CA THR A 544 9.12 -19.44 -33.55
C THR A 544 8.72 -18.41 -32.51
N PHE A 545 7.42 -18.15 -32.36
CA PHE A 545 6.92 -17.27 -31.30
C PHE A 545 7.48 -17.62 -29.91
N ASP A 546 7.75 -18.91 -29.68
CA ASP A 546 8.29 -19.40 -28.43
C ASP A 546 9.75 -18.98 -28.14
N ASP A 547 10.45 -18.42 -29.13
CA ASP A 547 11.78 -17.82 -28.95
C ASP A 547 11.73 -16.49 -28.17
N ILE A 548 10.56 -15.83 -28.05
CA ILE A 548 10.41 -14.68 -27.16
C ILE A 548 10.15 -15.20 -25.75
N SER A 549 11.01 -14.88 -24.79
CA SER A 549 10.88 -15.41 -23.43
C SER A 549 9.58 -15.01 -22.72
N ILE A 550 9.02 -15.91 -21.92
CA ILE A 550 7.95 -15.59 -20.95
C ILE A 550 8.51 -15.11 -19.61
N ASP A 551 9.83 -15.22 -19.39
CA ASP A 551 10.48 -14.70 -18.19
C ASP A 551 10.51 -13.17 -18.22
N GLN A 552 10.00 -12.53 -17.17
CA GLN A 552 9.89 -11.08 -17.10
C GLN A 552 11.28 -10.42 -17.07
N GLN A 553 12.28 -11.04 -16.44
CA GLN A 553 13.64 -10.47 -16.34
C GLN A 553 14.32 -10.39 -17.72
N THR A 554 13.95 -11.28 -18.63
CA THR A 554 14.42 -11.34 -20.01
C THR A 554 13.61 -10.44 -20.93
N SER A 555 12.28 -10.53 -20.85
CA SER A 555 11.34 -9.79 -21.71
C SER A 555 11.02 -8.41 -21.15
N LYS A 556 12.04 -7.55 -21.15
CA LYS A 556 11.98 -6.16 -20.68
C LYS A 556 12.00 -5.16 -21.84
N LEU A 557 11.27 -4.06 -21.65
CA LEU A 557 11.26 -2.91 -22.53
C LEU A 557 12.41 -1.94 -22.17
N GLU A 558 12.77 -1.08 -23.13
CA GLU A 558 13.81 -0.07 -22.95
C GLU A 558 13.24 1.34 -23.13
N LEU A 559 13.38 2.17 -22.09
CA LEU A 559 12.87 3.53 -22.07
C LEU A 559 13.83 4.53 -22.75
N SER A 560 15.11 4.18 -22.90
CA SER A 560 16.06 4.97 -23.67
C SER A 560 15.81 4.85 -25.16
N GLU A 561 15.87 5.98 -25.88
CA GLU A 561 15.79 5.99 -27.35
C GLU A 561 16.96 5.23 -28.00
N LYS A 562 18.12 5.22 -27.33
CA LYS A 562 19.36 4.61 -27.80
C LYS A 562 20.09 3.91 -26.67
N VAL A 563 20.78 2.82 -26.99
CA VAL A 563 21.67 2.11 -26.07
C VAL A 563 23.07 2.00 -26.65
N LYS A 564 24.10 1.98 -25.79
CA LYS A 564 25.49 1.83 -26.24
C LYS A 564 25.75 0.36 -26.63
N VAL A 565 26.06 0.12 -27.91
CA VAL A 565 26.53 -1.15 -28.45
C VAL A 565 27.95 -0.94 -28.96
N ASN A 566 28.93 -1.63 -28.36
CA ASN A 566 30.35 -1.46 -28.70
C ASN A 566 30.81 0.01 -28.69
N GLY A 567 30.32 0.80 -27.72
CA GLY A 567 30.62 2.23 -27.58
C GLY A 567 29.84 3.17 -28.51
N THR A 568 29.03 2.65 -29.44
CA THR A 568 28.20 3.45 -30.35
C THR A 568 26.75 3.50 -29.85
N LEU A 569 26.11 4.68 -29.88
CA LEU A 569 24.68 4.80 -29.57
C LEU A 569 23.84 4.25 -30.71
N THR A 570 23.18 3.12 -30.48
CA THR A 570 22.31 2.44 -31.45
C THR A 570 20.85 2.63 -31.05
N PRO A 571 19.95 3.02 -31.96
CA PRO A 571 18.51 3.07 -31.70
C PRO A 571 17.97 1.71 -31.26
N VAL A 572 17.02 1.74 -30.32
CA VAL A 572 16.32 0.57 -29.81
C VAL A 572 14.82 0.79 -29.91
N PHE A 573 14.08 -0.25 -30.29
CA PHE A 573 12.65 -0.20 -30.54
C PHE A 573 11.95 -1.29 -29.75
N ASN A 574 10.73 -1.00 -29.28
CA ASN A 574 9.94 -1.84 -28.39
C ASN A 574 8.68 -2.33 -29.10
N PHE A 575 8.42 -3.63 -29.06
CA PHE A 575 7.30 -4.26 -29.77
C PHE A 575 6.54 -5.22 -28.86
N ALA A 576 5.29 -5.49 -29.23
CA ALA A 576 4.48 -6.55 -28.64
C ALA A 576 3.85 -7.43 -29.71
N ILE A 577 3.67 -8.71 -29.40
CA ILE A 577 3.01 -9.70 -30.25
C ILE A 577 2.03 -10.49 -29.37
N ALA A 578 0.81 -10.69 -29.85
CA ALA A 578 -0.20 -11.56 -29.25
C ALA A 578 -0.42 -12.79 -30.12
N ARG A 579 -0.49 -13.98 -29.52
CA ARG A 579 -0.92 -15.22 -30.15
C ARG A 579 -2.38 -15.48 -29.79
N VAL A 580 -3.28 -15.40 -30.77
CA VAL A 580 -4.71 -15.65 -30.54
C VAL A 580 -5.06 -17.04 -31.04
N HIS A 581 -5.56 -17.86 -30.13
CA HIS A 581 -5.98 -19.24 -30.38
C HIS A 581 -7.43 -19.28 -30.86
N TYR A 582 -7.74 -20.28 -31.68
CA TYR A 582 -9.10 -20.56 -32.12
C TYR A 582 -9.27 -22.06 -32.36
N ARG A 583 -10.40 -22.59 -31.90
CA ARG A 583 -10.75 -24.00 -32.09
C ARG A 583 -12.17 -24.10 -32.63
N SER A 584 -12.29 -24.63 -33.84
CA SER A 584 -13.59 -24.81 -34.50
C SER A 584 -13.44 -25.78 -35.64
N LYS A 585 -14.41 -26.69 -35.81
CA LYS A 585 -14.43 -27.66 -36.92
C LYS A 585 -14.99 -27.11 -38.23
N ILE A 586 -15.82 -26.07 -38.16
CA ILE A 586 -16.71 -25.68 -39.28
C ILE A 586 -16.85 -24.16 -39.40
N LYS A 587 -16.92 -23.44 -38.26
CA LYS A 587 -17.19 -22.00 -38.24
C LYS A 587 -15.88 -21.21 -38.31
N GLU A 588 -15.78 -20.25 -39.21
CA GLU A 588 -14.70 -19.25 -39.21
C GLU A 588 -15.02 -18.10 -38.25
N ALA A 589 -14.00 -17.53 -37.63
CA ALA A 589 -14.12 -16.29 -36.86
C ALA A 589 -13.65 -15.12 -37.73
N LYS A 590 -14.62 -14.40 -38.33
CA LYS A 590 -14.35 -13.20 -39.15
C LYS A 590 -14.13 -11.97 -38.30
N ASP A 591 -13.35 -11.04 -38.85
CA ASP A 591 -13.15 -9.71 -38.29
C ASP A 591 -12.69 -9.75 -36.82
N VAL A 592 -11.82 -10.71 -36.49
CA VAL A 592 -11.16 -10.77 -35.18
C VAL A 592 -10.14 -9.64 -35.14
N ARG A 593 -10.31 -8.75 -34.17
CA ARG A 593 -9.49 -7.56 -33.99
C ARG A 593 -8.73 -7.67 -32.67
N VAL A 594 -7.44 -7.39 -32.68
CA VAL A 594 -6.64 -7.34 -31.45
C VAL A 594 -6.17 -5.92 -31.21
N PHE A 595 -6.56 -5.34 -30.09
CA PHE A 595 -6.20 -3.99 -29.69
C PHE A 595 -5.16 -4.03 -28.59
N PHE A 596 -3.99 -3.41 -28.82
CA PHE A 596 -2.95 -3.29 -27.82
C PHE A 596 -3.09 -1.97 -27.08
N ARG A 597 -3.11 -2.01 -25.74
CA ARG A 597 -3.30 -0.84 -24.87
C ARG A 597 -2.19 -0.73 -23.84
N LEU A 598 -1.46 0.37 -23.91
CA LEU A 598 -0.42 0.74 -22.96
C LEU A 598 -1.02 1.57 -21.82
N PHE A 599 -0.69 1.21 -20.59
CA PHE A 599 -1.01 1.96 -19.39
C PHE A 599 0.26 2.64 -18.85
N PRO A 600 0.27 3.97 -18.65
CA PRO A 600 1.52 4.67 -18.34
C PRO A 600 2.15 4.35 -16.98
N ALA A 601 1.39 3.80 -16.04
CA ALA A 601 1.82 3.33 -14.73
C ALA A 601 1.35 1.89 -14.49
N SER A 602 1.83 1.25 -13.41
CA SER A 602 1.13 0.09 -12.86
C SER A 602 -0.28 0.51 -12.46
N THR A 603 -1.29 -0.29 -12.77
CA THR A 603 -2.67 0.07 -12.45
C THR A 603 -3.44 -1.14 -11.97
N THR A 604 -4.29 -0.94 -10.97
CA THR A 604 -5.32 -1.91 -10.60
C THR A 604 -6.64 -1.63 -11.31
N SER A 605 -6.71 -0.62 -12.19
CA SER A 605 -7.93 -0.16 -12.87
C SER A 605 -8.10 -0.74 -14.28
N LEU A 606 -7.99 -2.07 -14.41
CA LEU A 606 -8.01 -2.76 -15.70
C LEU A 606 -9.39 -3.28 -16.13
N GLU A 607 -10.43 -2.99 -15.37
CA GLU A 607 -11.79 -3.43 -15.69
C GLU A 607 -12.28 -2.91 -17.05
N TYR A 608 -12.96 -3.79 -17.77
CA TYR A 608 -13.44 -3.53 -19.11
C TYR A 608 -14.58 -2.52 -19.12
N ASN A 609 -14.26 -1.29 -19.52
CA ASN A 609 -15.20 -0.19 -19.61
C ASN A 609 -14.99 0.60 -20.91
N GLN A 610 -15.92 0.46 -21.87
CA GLN A 610 -15.85 1.14 -23.16
C GLN A 610 -16.13 2.65 -23.09
N SER A 611 -16.64 3.17 -21.97
CA SER A 611 -16.83 4.60 -21.79
C SER A 611 -15.56 5.32 -21.34
N THR A 612 -14.60 4.59 -20.73
CA THR A 612 -13.38 5.16 -20.16
C THR A 612 -12.12 4.46 -20.67
N THR A 613 -11.73 3.32 -20.09
CA THR A 613 -10.42 2.67 -20.27
C THR A 613 -10.25 1.95 -21.61
N TYR A 614 -11.34 1.40 -22.16
CA TYR A 614 -11.36 0.58 -23.37
C TYR A 614 -12.21 1.22 -24.48
N ARG A 615 -12.15 2.55 -24.62
CA ARG A 615 -12.87 3.27 -25.68
C ARG A 615 -12.53 2.71 -27.06
N ARG A 616 -13.56 2.62 -27.90
CA ARG A 616 -13.49 2.20 -29.30
C ARG A 616 -14.22 3.23 -30.17
N GLY A 617 -13.82 3.34 -31.43
CA GLY A 617 -14.42 4.24 -32.41
C GLY A 617 -14.10 3.77 -33.82
N GLY A 618 -14.00 4.71 -34.75
CA GLY A 618 -13.67 4.45 -36.16
C GLY A 618 -14.70 4.99 -37.14
N LYS A 619 -14.42 4.86 -38.43
CA LYS A 619 -15.34 5.19 -39.53
C LYS A 619 -16.27 4.02 -39.84
N ALA A 620 -17.30 4.26 -40.65
CA ALA A 620 -18.21 3.21 -41.11
C ALA A 620 -17.43 2.01 -41.69
N GLY A 621 -17.64 0.83 -41.10
CA GLY A 621 -16.96 -0.42 -41.49
C GLY A 621 -15.58 -0.63 -40.86
N THR A 622 -15.11 0.23 -39.95
CA THR A 622 -13.84 0.07 -39.23
C THR A 622 -14.04 0.31 -37.74
N ILE A 623 -13.52 -0.59 -36.91
CA ILE A 623 -13.50 -0.43 -35.45
C ILE A 623 -12.04 -0.32 -35.02
N ILE A 624 -11.69 0.76 -34.33
CA ILE A 624 -10.33 1.07 -33.88
C ILE A 624 -10.34 1.42 -32.38
N PRO A 625 -9.32 1.05 -31.59
CA PRO A 625 -9.22 1.47 -30.21
C PRO A 625 -8.86 2.95 -30.14
N LEU A 626 -9.55 3.68 -29.28
CA LEU A 626 -9.29 5.10 -28.99
C LEU A 626 -8.52 5.23 -27.67
N LEU A 627 -8.05 6.44 -27.38
CA LEU A 627 -7.47 6.77 -26.06
C LEU A 627 -8.47 6.45 -24.96
N GLY A 628 -7.98 5.76 -23.92
CA GLY A 628 -8.71 5.64 -22.67
C GLY A 628 -8.66 6.97 -21.93
N ILE A 629 -9.84 7.46 -21.52
CA ILE A 629 -9.97 8.80 -20.92
C ILE A 629 -10.75 8.71 -19.59
N GLN A 630 -10.24 9.41 -18.57
CA GLN A 630 -10.88 9.56 -17.27
C GLN A 630 -11.14 11.05 -16.97
N GLY A 631 -12.35 11.40 -16.52
CA GLY A 631 -12.72 12.80 -16.24
C GLY A 631 -14.02 13.30 -16.89
N GLY A 632 -14.70 12.45 -17.68
CA GLY A 632 -16.06 12.71 -18.20
C GLY A 632 -16.16 12.74 -19.73
N ILE A 633 -17.38 12.98 -20.23
CA ILE A 633 -17.73 12.90 -21.66
C ILE A 633 -17.25 14.09 -22.52
N ALA A 634 -16.71 15.15 -21.91
CA ALA A 634 -16.21 16.34 -22.60
C ALA A 634 -14.69 16.29 -22.86
N GLY A 635 -13.97 15.33 -22.27
CA GLY A 635 -12.51 15.31 -22.21
C GLY A 635 -11.99 14.92 -20.82
N GLY A 636 -10.71 14.58 -20.73
CA GLY A 636 -10.10 14.17 -19.46
C GLY A 636 -8.67 13.66 -19.58
N GLU A 637 -8.15 13.09 -18.50
CA GLU A 637 -6.81 12.50 -18.42
C GLU A 637 -6.71 11.27 -19.32
N VAL A 638 -5.62 11.19 -20.10
CA VAL A 638 -5.29 9.99 -20.87
C VAL A 638 -4.76 8.90 -19.92
N ILE A 639 -5.50 7.79 -19.80
CA ILE A 639 -5.18 6.68 -18.88
C ILE A 639 -4.76 5.39 -19.59
N SER A 640 -5.13 5.22 -20.87
CA SER A 640 -4.64 4.12 -21.71
C SER A 640 -4.40 4.62 -23.14
N ILE A 641 -3.34 4.12 -23.76
CA ILE A 641 -2.89 4.56 -25.08
C ILE A 641 -2.90 3.36 -26.03
N PRO A 642 -3.65 3.39 -27.14
CA PRO A 642 -3.63 2.30 -28.10
C PRO A 642 -2.31 2.30 -28.89
N CYS A 643 -1.80 1.11 -29.18
CA CYS A 643 -0.62 0.84 -30.00
C CYS A 643 -1.04 0.06 -31.25
N PHE A 644 -0.38 0.31 -32.37
CA PHE A 644 -0.79 -0.18 -33.69
C PHE A 644 0.38 -0.87 -34.40
N ALA A 645 0.09 -1.75 -35.35
CA ALA A 645 1.07 -2.19 -36.32
C ALA A 645 1.30 -1.10 -37.37
N ALA A 646 0.21 -0.46 -37.82
CA ALA A 646 0.24 0.62 -38.77
C ALA A 646 0.81 1.93 -38.19
N PRO A 647 1.33 2.85 -39.02
CA PRO A 647 1.75 4.17 -38.56
C PRO A 647 0.61 4.94 -37.87
N ARG A 648 0.93 5.66 -36.79
CA ARG A 648 -0.02 6.60 -36.16
C ARG A 648 -0.40 7.70 -37.14
N ILE A 649 -1.66 8.12 -37.12
CA ILE A 649 -2.07 9.35 -37.80
C ILE A 649 -1.35 10.55 -37.18
N ASP A 650 -1.10 11.60 -37.96
CA ASP A 650 -0.66 12.88 -37.39
C ASP A 650 -1.83 13.55 -36.68
N SER A 651 -1.80 13.47 -35.36
CA SER A 651 -2.83 14.02 -34.49
C SER A 651 -2.90 15.56 -34.47
N SER A 652 -1.96 16.25 -35.13
CA SER A 652 -2.02 17.72 -35.33
C SER A 652 -2.68 18.14 -36.64
N ASP A 653 -2.93 17.20 -37.55
CA ASP A 653 -3.64 17.48 -38.79
C ASP A 653 -5.09 17.85 -38.47
N PRO A 654 -5.54 19.10 -38.75
CA PRO A 654 -6.89 19.54 -38.40
C PRO A 654 -7.99 18.80 -39.17
N THR A 655 -7.63 17.99 -40.18
CA THR A 655 -8.57 17.20 -40.97
C THR A 655 -8.72 15.75 -40.48
N LYS A 656 -7.95 15.35 -39.46
CA LYS A 656 -7.95 13.99 -38.93
C LYS A 656 -8.30 13.98 -37.44
N THR A 657 -8.91 12.88 -37.03
CA THR A 657 -9.24 12.52 -35.65
C THR A 657 -8.74 11.11 -35.38
N LEU A 658 -8.69 10.67 -34.13
CA LEU A 658 -8.29 9.29 -33.79
C LEU A 658 -9.18 8.22 -34.46
N ASN A 659 -10.41 8.57 -34.88
CA ASN A 659 -11.29 7.68 -35.64
C ASN A 659 -10.80 7.39 -37.07
N ASP A 660 -9.80 8.13 -37.56
CA ASP A 660 -9.17 7.95 -38.87
C ASP A 660 -8.03 6.92 -38.88
N GLN A 661 -7.65 6.40 -37.71
CA GLN A 661 -6.51 5.50 -37.57
C GLN A 661 -6.76 4.13 -38.24
N PRO A 662 -5.89 3.68 -39.16
CA PRO A 662 -5.92 2.32 -39.69
C PRO A 662 -5.14 1.34 -38.81
N ASP A 663 -5.47 0.05 -38.87
CA ASP A 663 -4.62 -1.03 -38.33
C ASP A 663 -4.91 -2.42 -38.97
N PRO A 664 -4.78 -2.57 -40.30
CA PRO A 664 -5.27 -3.75 -41.02
C PRO A 664 -4.54 -5.05 -40.64
N ALA A 665 -3.27 -5.00 -40.23
CA ALA A 665 -2.53 -6.19 -39.80
C ALA A 665 -3.12 -6.84 -38.54
N ASN A 666 -3.86 -6.05 -37.74
CA ASN A 666 -4.52 -6.53 -36.54
C ASN A 666 -6.01 -6.85 -36.72
N VAL A 667 -6.48 -6.99 -37.97
CA VAL A 667 -7.82 -7.45 -38.32
C VAL A 667 -7.69 -8.70 -39.19
N GLN A 668 -8.06 -9.86 -38.67
CA GLN A 668 -7.86 -11.13 -39.37
C GLN A 668 -9.08 -12.06 -39.25
N THR A 669 -9.17 -13.02 -40.17
CA THR A 669 -10.13 -14.13 -40.08
C THR A 669 -9.40 -15.38 -39.62
N LEU A 670 -9.82 -15.95 -38.49
CA LEU A 670 -9.27 -17.21 -37.99
C LEU A 670 -10.06 -18.36 -38.60
N GLN A 671 -9.34 -19.24 -39.29
CA GLN A 671 -9.93 -20.34 -40.04
C GLN A 671 -10.20 -21.54 -39.14
N PRO A 672 -11.31 -22.27 -39.36
CA PRO A 672 -11.57 -23.53 -38.66
C PRO A 672 -10.59 -24.60 -39.12
N ASP A 673 -10.29 -25.55 -38.23
CA ASP A 673 -9.57 -26.76 -38.56
C ASP A 673 -10.55 -27.94 -38.61
N THR A 674 -10.68 -28.58 -39.79
CA THR A 674 -11.63 -29.68 -40.00
C THR A 674 -11.42 -30.91 -39.10
N THR A 675 -10.24 -31.07 -38.51
CA THR A 675 -9.95 -32.14 -37.54
C THR A 675 -10.40 -31.76 -36.12
N GLY A 676 -10.69 -30.48 -35.87
CA GLY A 676 -10.93 -29.92 -34.55
C GLY A 676 -9.65 -29.58 -33.79
N ALA A 677 -8.49 -29.61 -34.46
CA ALA A 677 -7.26 -29.10 -33.91
C ALA A 677 -7.34 -27.59 -33.68
N GLU A 678 -6.48 -27.11 -32.79
CA GLU A 678 -6.34 -25.69 -32.53
C GLU A 678 -5.54 -25.01 -33.66
N SER A 679 -6.02 -23.85 -34.10
CA SER A 679 -5.29 -22.93 -34.96
C SER A 679 -4.99 -21.65 -34.19
N TYR A 680 -3.99 -20.90 -34.65
CA TYR A 680 -3.67 -19.61 -34.06
C TYR A 680 -3.18 -18.62 -35.12
N ASN A 681 -3.46 -17.35 -34.87
CA ASN A 681 -2.93 -16.23 -35.64
C ASN A 681 -2.18 -15.28 -34.71
N TYR A 682 -1.19 -14.61 -35.28
CA TYR A 682 -0.37 -13.61 -34.60
C TYR A 682 -0.81 -12.20 -34.98
N PHE A 683 -0.78 -11.33 -33.97
CA PHE A 683 -1.10 -9.91 -34.02
C PHE A 683 0.04 -9.15 -33.34
N GLY A 684 0.21 -7.86 -33.61
CA GLY A 684 1.33 -7.13 -32.99
C GLY A 684 1.26 -5.62 -33.13
N CYS A 685 2.11 -4.92 -32.37
CA CYS A 685 2.20 -3.47 -32.45
C CYS A 685 3.62 -2.96 -32.14
N TRP A 686 3.88 -1.73 -32.60
CA TRP A 686 4.99 -0.92 -32.12
C TRP A 686 4.52 -0.08 -30.91
N LEU A 687 5.30 -0.10 -29.83
CA LEU A 687 4.90 0.53 -28.57
C LEU A 687 5.31 2.00 -28.45
N ASP A 688 6.23 2.48 -29.29
CA ASP A 688 6.73 3.88 -29.37
C ASP A 688 7.04 4.63 -28.05
N ILE A 689 7.21 3.90 -26.93
CA ILE A 689 7.39 4.44 -25.57
C ILE A 689 8.69 5.21 -25.33
N ASN A 690 9.66 5.10 -26.23
CA ASN A 690 10.99 5.70 -26.10
C ASN A 690 11.29 6.73 -27.20
N GLN A 691 10.25 7.22 -27.90
CA GLN A 691 10.38 8.19 -28.99
C GLN A 691 10.23 9.62 -28.48
N SER A 692 11.34 10.39 -28.48
CA SER A 692 11.38 11.74 -27.91
C SER A 692 10.98 12.87 -28.88
N SER A 693 10.84 12.57 -30.16
CA SER A 693 10.66 13.56 -31.24
C SER A 693 9.31 13.51 -31.95
N GLN A 694 8.37 12.68 -31.46
CA GLN A 694 7.06 12.46 -32.08
C GLN A 694 5.92 12.75 -31.10
N PRO A 695 5.54 14.03 -30.87
CA PRO A 695 4.41 14.38 -30.01
C PRO A 695 3.09 13.88 -30.61
N GLN A 696 2.28 13.18 -29.81
CA GLN A 696 1.03 12.55 -30.24
C GLN A 696 -0.18 13.06 -29.46
N PHE A 697 -0.17 12.98 -28.13
CA PHE A 697 -1.40 13.17 -27.34
C PHE A 697 -1.17 14.15 -26.18
N PRO A 698 -2.14 15.01 -25.85
CA PRO A 698 -2.06 15.83 -24.63
C PRO A 698 -2.24 14.96 -23.38
N PHE A 699 -1.77 15.42 -22.21
CA PHE A 699 -2.10 14.76 -20.93
C PHE A 699 -3.59 14.82 -20.61
N GLN A 700 -4.25 15.90 -21.01
CA GLN A 700 -5.68 16.13 -20.87
C GLN A 700 -6.28 16.29 -22.27
N ALA A 701 -6.98 15.27 -22.75
CA ALA A 701 -7.54 15.24 -24.10
C ALA A 701 -8.88 15.99 -24.15
N SER A 702 -8.89 17.13 -24.83
CA SER A 702 -10.09 17.93 -25.12
C SER A 702 -9.89 18.66 -26.45
N PRO A 703 -10.66 18.34 -27.52
CA PRO A 703 -11.68 17.29 -27.60
C PRO A 703 -11.09 15.87 -27.43
N MET A 704 -11.91 14.90 -27.03
CA MET A 704 -11.44 13.55 -26.66
C MET A 704 -10.64 12.84 -27.75
N ASP A 705 -11.00 13.02 -29.03
CA ASP A 705 -10.43 12.26 -30.16
C ASP A 705 -9.64 13.14 -31.14
N GLY A 706 -9.26 14.34 -30.69
CA GLY A 706 -8.51 15.31 -31.50
C GLY A 706 -9.35 15.98 -32.60
N PRO A 707 -8.70 16.70 -33.52
CA PRO A 707 -7.26 16.95 -33.59
C PRO A 707 -6.74 17.75 -32.39
N TYR A 708 -5.44 17.63 -32.09
CA TYR A 708 -4.81 18.30 -30.95
C TYR A 708 -3.84 19.39 -31.38
N PRO A 709 -3.89 20.59 -30.75
CA PRO A 709 -2.94 21.66 -31.03
C PRO A 709 -1.49 21.24 -30.73
N ALA A 710 -0.55 21.66 -31.58
CA ALA A 710 0.87 21.31 -31.43
C ALA A 710 1.48 21.72 -30.06
N ALA A 711 0.92 22.73 -29.39
CA ALA A 711 1.37 23.20 -28.08
C ALA A 711 1.02 22.23 -26.93
N ASP A 712 -0.05 21.44 -27.10
CA ASP A 712 -0.60 20.61 -26.03
C ASP A 712 -0.14 19.15 -26.13
N ARG A 713 0.31 18.72 -27.31
CA ARG A 713 0.74 17.34 -27.56
C ARG A 713 2.02 16.99 -26.81
N LYS A 714 2.06 15.77 -26.30
CA LYS A 714 3.20 15.12 -25.67
C LYS A 714 3.52 13.83 -26.39
N THR A 715 4.79 13.44 -26.35
CA THR A 715 5.25 12.14 -26.82
C THR A 715 4.72 11.03 -25.91
N ILE A 716 4.59 9.79 -26.41
CA ILE A 716 4.21 8.65 -25.56
C ILE A 716 5.20 8.47 -24.41
N TYR A 717 6.48 8.76 -24.67
CA TYR A 717 7.53 8.76 -23.66
C TYR A 717 7.24 9.73 -22.50
N GLU A 718 6.76 10.94 -22.76
CA GLU A 718 6.37 11.91 -21.72
C GLU A 718 5.11 11.48 -20.93
N HIS A 719 4.29 10.55 -21.44
CA HIS A 719 3.15 9.99 -20.71
C HIS A 719 3.56 8.97 -19.65
N ILE A 720 4.71 8.32 -19.81
CA ILE A 720 5.18 7.26 -18.91
C ILE A 720 5.30 7.76 -17.45
N ARG A 721 4.91 6.94 -16.47
CA ARG A 721 4.92 7.26 -15.04
C ARG A 721 5.74 6.30 -14.19
N ASN A 722 6.39 5.32 -14.82
CA ASN A 722 7.22 4.30 -14.16
C ASN A 722 8.32 3.85 -15.15
N LYS A 723 9.40 3.23 -14.66
CA LYS A 723 10.39 2.54 -15.52
C LYS A 723 9.74 1.50 -16.43
N HIS A 724 8.69 0.84 -15.95
CA HIS A 724 7.96 -0.22 -16.66
C HIS A 724 6.47 0.10 -16.82
N GLN A 725 5.80 -0.48 -17.81
CA GLN A 725 4.39 -0.20 -18.12
C GLN A 725 3.54 -1.47 -18.10
N CYS A 726 2.24 -1.33 -17.88
CA CYS A 726 1.29 -2.41 -18.09
C CYS A 726 0.83 -2.39 -19.55
N LEU A 727 0.80 -3.55 -20.20
CA LEU A 727 0.28 -3.72 -21.55
C LEU A 727 -0.90 -4.70 -21.51
N VAL A 728 -1.99 -4.38 -22.22
CA VAL A 728 -3.13 -5.28 -22.39
C VAL A 728 -3.40 -5.50 -23.87
N ALA A 729 -3.59 -6.75 -24.29
CA ALA A 729 -4.20 -7.12 -25.56
C ALA A 729 -5.69 -7.41 -25.33
N GLU A 730 -6.52 -6.76 -26.15
CA GLU A 730 -7.99 -6.86 -26.12
C GLU A 730 -8.44 -7.53 -27.43
N ILE A 731 -9.01 -8.73 -27.33
CA ILE A 731 -9.66 -9.40 -28.45
C ILE A 731 -11.09 -8.83 -28.61
N ALA A 732 -11.28 -8.05 -29.66
CA ALA A 732 -12.57 -7.50 -30.05
C ALA A 732 -13.21 -8.38 -31.13
N PHE A 733 -14.10 -9.28 -30.69
CA PHE A 733 -14.86 -10.18 -31.56
C PHE A 733 -16.37 -9.98 -31.35
N ASP A 734 -17.06 -9.48 -32.39
CA ASP A 734 -18.46 -9.03 -32.27
C ASP A 734 -19.47 -10.15 -31.89
N PRO A 735 -19.32 -11.41 -32.34
CA PRO A 735 -20.20 -12.51 -31.93
C PRO A 735 -20.10 -12.92 -30.46
N ASP A 736 -19.00 -12.59 -29.77
CA ASP A 736 -18.77 -12.91 -28.36
C ASP A 736 -18.06 -11.72 -27.67
N PRO A 737 -18.81 -10.65 -27.34
CA PRO A 737 -18.23 -9.43 -26.79
C PRO A 737 -17.76 -9.63 -25.34
N ILE A 738 -16.70 -8.92 -24.97
CA ILE A 738 -16.19 -8.89 -23.60
C ILE A 738 -17.27 -8.33 -22.65
N PRO A 739 -17.63 -9.04 -21.58
CA PRO A 739 -18.60 -8.54 -20.61
C PRO A 739 -18.13 -7.24 -19.94
N PRO A 740 -19.03 -6.28 -19.67
CA PRO A 740 -18.68 -5.11 -18.86
C PRO A 740 -18.08 -5.52 -17.51
N ASN A 741 -17.06 -4.78 -17.07
CA ASN A 741 -16.32 -5.02 -15.83
C ASN A 741 -15.44 -6.27 -15.79
N ALA A 742 -15.34 -7.04 -16.88
CA ALA A 742 -14.36 -8.11 -17.00
C ALA A 742 -12.94 -7.57 -16.81
N THR A 743 -12.03 -8.38 -16.29
CA THR A 743 -10.62 -8.03 -16.11
C THR A 743 -9.76 -9.05 -16.85
N PRO A 744 -8.45 -8.80 -17.01
CA PRO A 744 -7.56 -9.82 -17.55
C PRO A 744 -7.56 -11.13 -16.74
N GLY A 745 -7.80 -11.05 -15.43
CA GLY A 745 -7.93 -12.24 -14.59
C GLY A 745 -9.27 -12.96 -14.74
N SER A 746 -10.27 -12.36 -15.41
CA SER A 746 -11.64 -12.90 -15.46
C SER A 746 -12.17 -13.11 -16.88
N SER A 747 -11.37 -12.86 -17.93
CA SER A 747 -11.75 -13.04 -19.33
C SER A 747 -10.55 -13.41 -20.20
N ASP A 748 -10.72 -14.47 -20.97
CA ASP A 748 -9.82 -15.00 -22.00
C ASP A 748 -9.56 -14.06 -23.20
N LYS A 749 -10.29 -12.95 -23.28
CA LYS A 749 -10.18 -11.91 -24.33
C LYS A 749 -9.36 -10.70 -23.90
N LEU A 750 -8.90 -10.69 -22.65
CA LEU A 750 -8.09 -9.63 -22.07
C LEU A 750 -6.80 -10.25 -21.55
N ALA A 751 -5.73 -10.16 -22.33
CA ALA A 751 -4.43 -10.63 -21.90
C ALA A 751 -3.62 -9.44 -21.39
N GLN A 752 -3.14 -9.50 -20.15
CA GLN A 752 -2.19 -8.48 -19.67
C GLN A 752 -0.78 -9.03 -19.61
N ARG A 753 0.17 -8.15 -19.90
CA ARG A 753 1.58 -8.36 -19.68
C ARG A 753 2.08 -7.28 -18.74
N ASN A 754 2.39 -7.72 -17.53
CA ASN A 754 2.96 -6.87 -16.52
C ASN A 754 4.48 -6.95 -16.53
N LEU A 755 5.13 -5.79 -16.52
CA LEU A 755 6.56 -5.65 -16.77
C LEU A 755 7.32 -5.05 -15.59
N MET A 756 6.75 -4.93 -14.39
CA MET A 756 7.41 -4.22 -13.28
C MET A 756 8.57 -5.01 -12.71
N ILE A 757 9.79 -4.56 -13.02
CA ILE A 757 11.03 -5.16 -12.52
C ILE A 757 11.90 -4.09 -11.89
N VAL A 758 12.13 -4.22 -10.59
CA VAL A 758 12.97 -3.30 -9.84
C VAL A 758 14.02 -4.10 -9.10
N GLU A 759 15.27 -3.96 -9.50
CA GLU A 759 16.36 -4.79 -8.99
C GLU A 759 16.82 -4.29 -7.61
N SER A 760 17.25 -5.22 -6.75
CA SER A 760 17.84 -4.94 -5.43
C SER A 760 19.31 -5.38 -5.40
N PRO A 761 20.24 -4.63 -4.77
CA PRO A 761 21.64 -5.02 -4.69
C PRO A 761 21.97 -5.82 -3.42
N ASN A 762 22.89 -6.77 -3.56
CA ASN A 762 23.67 -7.32 -2.44
C ASN A 762 25.17 -7.43 -2.81
N PRO A 763 26.10 -6.78 -2.08
CA PRO A 763 25.87 -5.90 -0.92
C PRO A 763 25.23 -4.57 -1.31
N GLY A 764 24.50 -3.97 -0.37
CA GLY A 764 23.86 -2.65 -0.52
C GLY A 764 23.58 -2.00 0.84
N ASN A 765 23.19 -0.73 0.84
CA ASN A 765 22.60 -0.06 2.01
C ASN A 765 21.06 0.05 1.83
N LEU A 766 20.35 0.63 2.81
CA LEU A 766 18.89 0.75 2.77
C LEU A 766 18.39 1.48 1.51
N ALA A 767 18.95 2.64 1.18
CA ALA A 767 18.53 3.43 0.02
C ALA A 767 18.67 2.63 -1.29
N SER A 768 19.77 1.88 -1.46
CA SER A 768 19.95 1.01 -2.63
C SER A 768 19.03 -0.23 -2.64
N ARG A 769 18.57 -0.70 -1.47
CA ARG A 769 17.64 -1.83 -1.29
C ARG A 769 16.16 -1.42 -1.21
N ARG A 770 15.87 -0.12 -1.30
CA ARG A 770 14.50 0.42 -1.40
C ARG A 770 13.99 0.22 -2.81
N ILE A 771 12.83 -0.43 -2.96
CA ILE A 771 12.26 -0.85 -4.24
C ILE A 771 11.05 0.02 -4.56
N PRO A 772 11.23 1.14 -5.30
CA PRO A 772 10.15 2.02 -5.66
C PRO A 772 9.33 1.54 -6.87
N ASN A 773 8.01 1.65 -6.80
CA ASN A 773 7.10 1.42 -7.91
C ASN A 773 5.91 2.38 -7.87
N THR A 774 5.72 3.20 -8.91
CA THR A 774 4.53 4.05 -9.03
C THR A 774 3.34 3.24 -9.54
N PHE A 775 2.16 3.55 -9.03
CA PHE A 775 0.92 2.87 -9.39
C PHE A 775 -0.27 3.83 -9.31
N ASP A 776 -1.42 3.44 -9.87
CA ASP A 776 -2.69 4.07 -9.55
C ASP A 776 -3.79 3.06 -9.21
N ILE A 777 -4.74 3.53 -8.40
CA ILE A 777 -5.89 2.77 -7.91
C ILE A 777 -7.18 3.57 -8.13
N ARG A 778 -8.30 2.90 -8.32
CA ARG A 778 -9.61 3.56 -8.37
C ARG A 778 -10.08 3.86 -6.94
N PRO A 779 -10.59 5.06 -6.61
CA PRO A 779 -11.19 5.30 -5.30
C PRO A 779 -12.49 4.49 -5.13
N THR A 780 -12.91 4.31 -3.86
CA THR A 780 -14.21 3.71 -3.56
C THR A 780 -15.34 4.60 -4.11
N ARG A 781 -16.42 3.98 -4.61
CA ARG A 781 -17.61 4.73 -5.03
C ARG A 781 -18.21 5.48 -3.85
N ALA A 782 -18.52 6.76 -4.04
CA ALA A 782 -19.07 7.62 -2.97
C ALA A 782 -20.35 7.07 -2.31
N ASN A 783 -21.19 6.39 -3.08
CA ASN A 783 -22.44 5.82 -2.60
C ASN A 783 -22.38 4.29 -2.72
N LEU A 784 -22.22 3.62 -1.58
CA LEU A 784 -22.29 2.17 -1.45
C LEU A 784 -23.71 1.74 -1.08
N GLY A 785 -24.15 0.60 -1.61
CA GLY A 785 -25.39 -0.03 -1.15
C GLY A 785 -25.29 -0.51 0.31
N PRO A 786 -26.43 -0.81 0.97
CA PRO A 786 -26.45 -1.20 2.39
C PRO A 786 -25.52 -2.37 2.77
N ASP A 787 -25.32 -3.32 1.84
CA ASP A 787 -24.49 -4.51 2.04
C ASP A 787 -23.13 -4.45 1.31
N GLU A 788 -22.82 -3.31 0.68
CA GLU A 788 -21.54 -3.11 0.01
C GLU A 788 -20.53 -2.49 0.98
N ILE A 789 -19.36 -3.10 1.07
CA ILE A 789 -18.23 -2.54 1.83
C ILE A 789 -17.29 -1.75 0.89
N PRO A 790 -16.51 -0.80 1.42
CA PRO A 790 -15.52 -0.05 0.65
C PRO A 790 -14.56 -0.94 -0.14
N ASP A 791 -14.02 -0.43 -1.25
CA ASP A 791 -12.97 -1.12 -2.01
C ASP A 791 -11.70 -1.25 -1.14
N GLU A 792 -10.91 -2.29 -1.38
CA GLU A 792 -9.68 -2.56 -0.62
C GLU A 792 -8.53 -2.82 -1.58
N LEU A 793 -7.32 -2.36 -1.21
CA LEU A 793 -6.09 -2.85 -1.79
C LEU A 793 -5.70 -4.14 -1.05
N MET A 794 -5.56 -5.23 -1.77
CA MET A 794 -5.08 -6.52 -1.29
C MET A 794 -3.65 -6.70 -1.80
N ILE A 795 -2.68 -6.69 -0.89
CA ILE A 795 -1.27 -6.90 -1.22
C ILE A 795 -0.84 -8.26 -0.69
N ASP A 796 -0.52 -9.15 -1.62
CA ASP A 796 0.10 -10.44 -1.37
C ASP A 796 1.62 -10.25 -1.47
N TRP A 797 2.28 -10.36 -0.32
CA TRP A 797 3.72 -10.17 -0.21
C TRP A 797 4.53 -11.39 -0.68
N GLY A 798 3.87 -12.52 -0.95
CA GLY A 798 4.50 -13.73 -1.46
C GLY A 798 5.70 -14.17 -0.64
N ASN A 799 6.85 -14.30 -1.31
CA ASN A 799 8.11 -14.73 -0.69
C ASN A 799 9.00 -13.56 -0.25
N THR A 800 8.45 -12.35 -0.08
CA THR A 800 9.20 -11.18 0.40
C THR A 800 9.92 -11.49 1.73
N PRO A 801 11.20 -11.12 1.91
CA PRO A 801 11.95 -11.47 3.10
C PRO A 801 11.33 -10.92 4.39
N VAL A 802 11.30 -11.76 5.43
CA VAL A 802 10.89 -11.36 6.78
C VAL A 802 11.72 -10.17 7.26
N GLY A 803 11.03 -9.17 7.83
CA GLY A 803 11.63 -7.92 8.28
C GLY A 803 11.69 -6.83 7.21
N SER A 804 11.17 -7.07 6.00
CA SER A 804 10.93 -6.00 5.03
C SER A 804 9.76 -5.11 5.48
N LEU A 805 9.80 -3.84 5.08
CA LEU A 805 8.76 -2.85 5.38
C LEU A 805 8.30 -2.20 4.09
N ALA A 806 6.98 -2.02 3.94
CA ALA A 806 6.41 -1.32 2.81
C ALA A 806 5.83 0.02 3.22
N THR A 807 6.00 1.02 2.37
CA THR A 807 5.32 2.32 2.47
C THR A 807 4.49 2.60 1.23
N LEU A 808 3.27 3.10 1.43
CA LEU A 808 2.40 3.61 0.38
C LEU A 808 2.23 5.12 0.56
N TYR A 809 2.69 5.90 -0.42
CA TYR A 809 2.46 7.33 -0.50
C TYR A 809 1.30 7.64 -1.45
N LEU A 810 0.23 8.23 -0.94
CA LEU A 810 -1.01 8.57 -1.65
C LEU A 810 -1.35 10.05 -1.40
N PRO A 811 -0.79 11.00 -2.17
CA PRO A 811 -0.92 12.44 -1.90
C PRO A 811 -2.35 12.99 -2.00
N SER A 812 -3.24 12.29 -2.70
CA SER A 812 -4.65 12.72 -2.84
C SER A 812 -5.55 12.22 -1.71
N VAL A 813 -5.01 11.47 -0.75
CA VAL A 813 -5.79 10.83 0.34
C VAL A 813 -5.14 11.12 1.69
N SER A 814 -5.97 11.36 2.71
CA SER A 814 -5.50 11.40 4.10
C SER A 814 -5.31 9.98 4.64
N VAL A 815 -4.12 9.67 5.14
CA VAL A 815 -3.83 8.41 5.82
C VAL A 815 -4.69 8.25 7.08
N THR A 816 -5.02 9.35 7.76
CA THR A 816 -5.93 9.31 8.91
C THR A 816 -7.29 8.72 8.52
N HIS A 817 -7.85 9.11 7.37
CA HIS A 817 -9.11 8.55 6.88
C HIS A 817 -8.99 7.05 6.51
N ILE A 818 -7.85 6.62 5.95
CA ILE A 818 -7.58 5.19 5.70
C ILE A 818 -7.59 4.40 7.01
N LEU A 819 -6.94 4.92 8.06
CA LEU A 819 -6.88 4.26 9.37
C LEU A 819 -8.25 4.24 10.05
N GLU A 820 -9.02 5.32 10.00
CA GLU A 820 -10.40 5.36 10.51
C GLU A 820 -11.29 4.31 9.84
N MET A 821 -11.18 4.14 8.51
CA MET A 821 -11.87 3.07 7.80
C MET A 821 -11.35 1.69 8.19
N ALA A 822 -10.04 1.52 8.37
CA ALA A 822 -9.45 0.24 8.76
C ALA A 822 -9.95 -0.19 10.14
N VAL A 823 -10.11 0.75 11.07
CA VAL A 823 -10.70 0.53 12.41
C VAL A 823 -12.17 0.10 12.32
N GLN A 824 -12.94 0.64 11.36
CA GLN A 824 -14.35 0.27 11.17
C GLN A 824 -14.52 -1.07 10.47
N MET A 825 -13.64 -1.38 9.50
CA MET A 825 -13.73 -2.59 8.67
C MET A 825 -13.06 -3.80 9.31
N TYR A 826 -11.97 -3.60 10.04
CA TYR A 826 -11.14 -4.68 10.56
C TYR A 826 -11.20 -4.72 12.09
N ARG A 827 -11.13 -5.94 12.64
CA ARG A 827 -10.93 -6.11 14.08
C ARG A 827 -9.51 -5.75 14.52
N SER A 828 -8.59 -5.76 13.57
CA SER A 828 -7.16 -5.79 13.79
C SER A 828 -6.49 -5.30 12.51
N HIS A 829 -5.49 -4.44 12.60
CA HIS A 829 -4.62 -4.14 11.48
C HIS A 829 -3.19 -3.83 11.95
N ARG A 830 -2.25 -3.80 11.01
CA ARG A 830 -0.83 -3.44 11.24
C ARG A 830 -0.40 -2.21 10.43
N LEU A 831 -1.37 -1.41 9.99
CA LEU A 831 -1.18 -0.15 9.27
C LEU A 831 -0.74 0.96 10.23
N ILE A 832 0.30 1.70 9.85
CA ILE A 832 0.92 2.76 10.64
C ILE A 832 0.98 4.04 9.82
N ARG A 833 0.58 5.17 10.40
CA ARG A 833 0.77 6.49 9.78
C ARG A 833 2.22 6.96 9.94
N ILE A 834 2.85 7.34 8.83
CA ILE A 834 4.15 8.01 8.83
C ILE A 834 3.95 9.52 8.70
N ASP A 835 3.13 9.96 7.76
CA ASP A 835 2.72 11.36 7.63
C ASP A 835 1.27 11.43 7.10
N ASP A 836 0.76 12.63 6.78
CA ASP A 836 -0.61 12.83 6.28
C ASP A 836 -0.95 12.00 5.03
N HIS A 837 0.05 11.60 4.25
CA HIS A 837 -0.11 10.95 2.94
C HIS A 837 0.71 9.65 2.80
N THR A 838 1.53 9.27 3.78
CA THR A 838 2.34 8.05 3.76
C THR A 838 1.91 7.06 4.84
N LEU A 839 1.46 5.89 4.40
CA LEU A 839 1.14 4.73 5.24
C LEU A 839 2.31 3.74 5.22
N ARG A 840 2.58 3.06 6.33
CA ARG A 840 3.55 1.97 6.45
C ARG A 840 2.87 0.69 6.91
N CYS A 841 3.31 -0.46 6.40
CA CYS A 841 2.91 -1.77 6.87
C CYS A 841 4.07 -2.78 6.79
N PRO A 842 4.07 -3.82 7.64
CA PRO A 842 4.93 -4.99 7.47
C PRO A 842 4.53 -5.81 6.23
N THR A 843 5.46 -6.59 5.70
CA THR A 843 5.26 -7.40 4.47
C THR A 843 5.04 -8.89 4.77
N ASP A 844 4.32 -9.24 5.85
CA ASP A 844 3.99 -10.64 6.17
C ASP A 844 2.54 -10.97 5.79
N GLY A 845 2.32 -12.17 5.25
CA GLY A 845 1.00 -12.65 4.84
C GLY A 845 0.37 -11.80 3.73
N ILE A 846 -0.95 -11.59 3.83
CA ILE A 846 -1.69 -10.69 2.94
C ILE A 846 -2.12 -9.47 3.74
N THR A 847 -1.85 -8.28 3.20
CA THR A 847 -2.29 -7.01 3.79
C THR A 847 -3.48 -6.44 3.04
N TYR A 848 -4.52 -6.06 3.79
CA TYR A 848 -5.69 -5.34 3.28
C TYR A 848 -5.64 -3.87 3.72
N ILE A 849 -5.88 -2.96 2.79
CA ILE A 849 -5.90 -1.52 3.03
C ILE A 849 -7.21 -0.97 2.45
N PRO A 850 -8.10 -0.38 3.25
CA PRO A 850 -9.33 0.20 2.71
C PRO A 850 -9.01 1.42 1.85
N ILE A 851 -9.72 1.56 0.74
CA ILE A 851 -9.57 2.68 -0.18
C ILE A 851 -10.67 3.69 0.11
N PRO A 852 -10.34 4.94 0.48
CA PRO A 852 -11.37 5.94 0.76
C PRO A 852 -12.26 6.29 -0.43
N PRO A 853 -13.51 6.70 -0.18
CA PRO A 853 -14.38 7.22 -1.22
C PRO A 853 -13.77 8.46 -1.89
N GLY A 854 -13.95 8.59 -3.21
CA GLY A 854 -13.39 9.68 -4.00
C GLY A 854 -14.19 10.01 -5.25
N SER A 855 -13.65 10.90 -6.08
CA SER A 855 -14.21 11.23 -7.39
C SER A 855 -13.91 10.12 -8.42
N ASP A 856 -14.42 10.23 -9.63
CA ASP A 856 -14.14 9.25 -10.70
C ASP A 856 -12.70 9.29 -11.24
N THR A 857 -11.77 10.01 -10.59
CA THR A 857 -10.35 10.09 -10.98
C THR A 857 -9.52 9.13 -10.14
N ASN A 858 -8.64 8.35 -10.77
CA ASN A 858 -7.77 7.43 -10.07
C ASN A 858 -6.78 8.15 -9.14
N LEU A 859 -6.47 7.53 -8.01
CA LEU A 859 -5.49 8.00 -7.05
C LEU A 859 -4.10 7.56 -7.51
N ALA A 860 -3.20 8.51 -7.76
CA ALA A 860 -1.79 8.20 -8.04
C ALA A 860 -1.05 7.89 -6.74
N GLY A 861 -0.16 6.89 -6.76
CA GLY A 861 0.58 6.46 -5.59
C GLY A 861 1.99 5.96 -5.88
N LEU A 862 2.79 5.87 -4.82
CA LEU A 862 4.12 5.26 -4.82
C LEU A 862 4.18 4.17 -3.74
N LEU A 863 4.43 2.94 -4.16
CA LEU A 863 4.77 1.82 -3.30
C LEU A 863 6.29 1.78 -3.18
N SER A 864 6.81 1.68 -1.97
CA SER A 864 8.25 1.46 -1.73
C SER A 864 8.42 0.31 -0.76
N ILE A 865 9.28 -0.65 -1.09
CA ILE A 865 9.58 -1.81 -0.24
C ILE A 865 11.04 -1.75 0.17
N ASP A 866 11.29 -1.71 1.47
CA ASP A 866 12.62 -1.73 2.04
C ASP A 866 13.03 -3.16 2.37
N LEU A 867 13.99 -3.69 1.61
CA LEU A 867 14.48 -5.05 1.83
C LEU A 867 15.57 -5.08 2.93
N PRO A 868 15.58 -6.12 3.79
CA PRO A 868 16.58 -6.29 4.82
C PRO A 868 17.96 -6.60 4.22
N PRO A 869 19.06 -6.39 4.98
CA PRO A 869 20.41 -6.74 4.53
C PRO A 869 20.67 -8.24 4.36
N THR A 870 19.69 -9.09 4.70
CA THR A 870 19.78 -10.56 4.64
C THR A 870 19.55 -11.14 3.25
N VAL A 871 19.05 -10.34 2.29
CA VAL A 871 18.83 -10.77 0.90
C VAL A 871 20.11 -11.24 0.23
N ARG A 872 20.05 -12.22 -0.65
CA ARG A 872 21.19 -12.86 -1.32
C ARG A 872 21.10 -12.73 -2.82
N ARG A 873 22.26 -12.64 -3.48
CA ARG A 873 22.37 -12.63 -4.94
C ARG A 873 21.57 -13.79 -5.54
N ASP A 874 20.89 -13.52 -6.65
CA ASP A 874 20.08 -14.47 -7.44
C ASP A 874 18.75 -14.91 -6.78
N GLU A 875 18.43 -14.40 -5.58
CA GLU A 875 17.06 -14.48 -5.07
C GLU A 875 16.12 -13.60 -5.91
N VAL A 876 14.86 -14.01 -6.02
CA VAL A 876 13.81 -13.27 -6.72
C VAL A 876 12.59 -13.23 -5.82
N PHE A 877 12.11 -12.01 -5.54
CA PHE A 877 10.89 -11.80 -4.76
C PHE A 877 9.76 -11.30 -5.63
N THR A 878 8.55 -11.72 -5.29
CA THR A 878 7.33 -11.38 -6.03
C THR A 878 6.31 -10.78 -5.08
N VAL A 879 5.78 -9.62 -5.44
CA VAL A 879 4.69 -8.95 -4.71
C VAL A 879 3.53 -8.72 -5.66
N VAL A 880 2.33 -9.12 -5.29
CA VAL A 880 1.12 -8.95 -6.10
C VAL A 880 0.16 -7.99 -5.42
N VAL A 881 -0.21 -6.93 -6.13
CA VAL A 881 -1.11 -5.89 -5.66
C VAL A 881 -2.41 -5.99 -6.45
N ARG A 882 -3.53 -6.13 -5.74
CA ARG A 882 -4.88 -6.26 -6.32
C ARG A 882 -5.80 -5.22 -5.72
N GLN A 883 -6.75 -4.71 -6.51
CA GLN A 883 -7.88 -3.97 -5.96
C GLN A 883 -9.12 -4.86 -5.91
N VAL A 884 -9.76 -4.89 -4.75
CA VAL A 884 -10.97 -5.67 -4.46
C VAL A 884 -12.17 -4.73 -4.41
N THR A 885 -13.24 -5.09 -5.11
CA THR A 885 -14.48 -4.31 -5.15
C THR A 885 -15.72 -5.19 -4.97
N SER A 886 -16.84 -4.59 -4.60
CA SER A 886 -18.13 -5.29 -4.44
C SER A 886 -18.76 -5.65 -5.80
N THR A 887 -19.38 -6.82 -5.87
CA THR A 887 -20.16 -7.28 -7.03
C THR A 887 -21.32 -8.16 -6.59
N GLY A 888 -22.19 -8.56 -7.52
CA GLY A 888 -23.24 -9.51 -7.22
C GLY A 888 -24.11 -9.86 -8.41
N LYS A 889 -25.05 -10.76 -8.15
CA LYS A 889 -26.05 -11.24 -9.11
C LYS A 889 -27.45 -11.12 -8.51
N GLU A 890 -28.36 -10.49 -9.24
CA GLU A 890 -29.78 -10.50 -8.92
C GLU A 890 -30.33 -11.90 -9.11
N LEU A 891 -31.05 -12.42 -8.10
CA LEU A 891 -31.74 -13.70 -8.22
C LEU A 891 -33.19 -13.45 -8.67
N PRO A 892 -33.78 -14.36 -9.47
CA PRO A 892 -35.20 -14.28 -9.83
C PRO A 892 -36.07 -14.24 -8.56
N ILE A 893 -37.10 -13.39 -8.57
CA ILE A 893 -38.10 -13.36 -7.50
C ILE A 893 -38.94 -14.64 -7.62
N GLU A 894 -38.81 -15.58 -6.69
CA GLU A 894 -39.78 -16.68 -6.59
C GLU A 894 -41.10 -16.14 -6.05
N PRO A 895 -42.23 -16.26 -6.79
CA PRO A 895 -43.52 -15.87 -6.27
C PRO A 895 -43.93 -16.84 -5.15
N ARG A 896 -43.77 -16.43 -3.89
CA ARG A 896 -44.42 -17.14 -2.78
C ARG A 896 -45.93 -17.02 -2.97
N LEU A 897 -46.62 -18.15 -3.12
CA LEU A 897 -48.07 -18.23 -2.93
C LEU A 897 -48.38 -17.70 -1.52
N GLN A 898 -49.05 -16.54 -1.46
CA GLN A 898 -49.48 -15.90 -0.22
C GLN A 898 -50.62 -16.68 0.42
N ASP A 899 -50.34 -17.34 1.54
CA ASP A 899 -51.36 -17.70 2.53
C ASP A 899 -51.22 -16.77 3.75
N SER A 900 -51.55 -15.48 3.59
CA SER A 900 -52.17 -14.61 4.62
C SER A 900 -51.99 -13.11 4.32
N PRO A 901 -53.05 -12.28 4.44
CA PRO A 901 -52.97 -10.84 4.24
C PRO A 901 -52.75 -10.12 5.59
N SER A 902 -51.50 -9.81 5.93
CA SER A 902 -51.14 -8.69 6.82
C SER A 902 -49.63 -8.66 7.07
N GLU A 903 -48.91 -7.84 6.30
CA GLU A 903 -47.77 -7.00 6.75
C GLU A 903 -47.15 -6.34 5.50
N ASN A 904 -46.78 -5.07 5.64
CA ASN A 904 -46.21 -4.25 4.57
C ASN A 904 -44.94 -4.92 4.02
N LEU A 905 -45.01 -5.39 2.76
CA LEU A 905 -43.90 -5.99 2.04
C LEU A 905 -42.83 -4.93 1.72
N ALA A 906 -41.77 -4.88 2.53
CA ALA A 906 -40.47 -4.50 2.00
C ALA A 906 -40.09 -5.56 0.95
N ILE A 907 -39.91 -5.15 -0.31
CA ILE A 907 -39.32 -6.01 -1.34
C ILE A 907 -37.90 -6.31 -0.85
N VAL A 908 -37.67 -7.49 -0.30
CA VAL A 908 -36.32 -7.99 -0.04
C VAL A 908 -35.74 -8.33 -1.41
N GLU A 909 -34.88 -7.46 -1.94
CA GLU A 909 -34.06 -7.76 -3.11
C GLU A 909 -33.17 -8.96 -2.78
N HIS A 910 -33.53 -10.14 -3.29
CA HIS A 910 -32.71 -11.35 -3.15
C HIS A 910 -31.54 -11.27 -4.14
N SER A 911 -30.52 -10.48 -3.82
CA SER A 911 -29.27 -10.46 -4.59
C SER A 911 -28.18 -11.22 -3.84
N ARG A 912 -27.42 -12.05 -4.57
CA ARG A 912 -26.21 -12.68 -4.04
C ARG A 912 -25.05 -11.72 -4.25
N LYS A 913 -24.41 -11.27 -3.18
CA LYS A 913 -23.28 -10.33 -3.21
C LYS A 913 -21.98 -11.05 -2.84
N TRP A 914 -20.90 -10.73 -3.54
CA TRP A 914 -19.55 -11.19 -3.23
C TRP A 914 -18.55 -10.11 -3.68
N ARG A 915 -17.25 -10.35 -3.48
CA ARG A 915 -16.19 -9.42 -3.87
C ARG A 915 -15.48 -9.95 -5.12
N ARG A 916 -14.96 -9.06 -5.96
CA ARG A 916 -14.17 -9.42 -7.15
C ARG A 916 -12.90 -8.61 -7.24
N ILE A 917 -11.92 -9.12 -7.98
CA ILE A 917 -10.75 -8.35 -8.38
C ILE A 917 -11.12 -7.37 -9.50
N LEU A 918 -10.72 -6.12 -9.36
CA LEU A 918 -10.90 -5.05 -10.34
C LEU A 918 -9.71 -4.93 -11.30
N GLY A 919 -8.53 -5.27 -10.81
CA GLY A 919 -7.31 -5.37 -11.57
C GLY A 919 -6.12 -5.65 -10.65
N THR A 920 -5.03 -6.06 -11.27
CA THR A 920 -3.88 -6.65 -10.59
C THR A 920 -2.60 -6.18 -11.24
N PHE A 921 -1.57 -5.92 -10.43
CA PHE A 921 -0.21 -5.83 -10.91
C PHE A 921 0.77 -6.58 -10.01
N GLN A 922 1.89 -7.04 -10.56
CA GLN A 922 2.97 -7.71 -9.84
C GLN A 922 4.25 -6.91 -9.99
N LEU A 923 5.02 -6.86 -8.91
CA LEU A 923 6.38 -6.37 -8.84
C LEU A 923 7.33 -7.56 -8.68
N THR A 924 8.30 -7.68 -9.59
CA THR A 924 9.35 -8.69 -9.54
C THR A 924 10.68 -8.03 -9.12
N ILE A 925 11.32 -8.58 -8.09
CA ILE A 925 12.49 -7.99 -7.43
C ILE A 925 13.65 -8.98 -7.47
N PRO A 926 14.44 -9.01 -8.56
CA PRO A 926 15.64 -9.84 -8.62
C PRO A 926 16.79 -9.17 -7.85
N VAL A 927 17.56 -9.99 -7.12
CA VAL A 927 18.74 -9.52 -6.38
C VAL A 927 20.01 -9.66 -7.23
N ARG A 928 20.71 -8.54 -7.45
CA ARG A 928 21.89 -8.41 -8.31
C ARG A 928 23.08 -7.81 -7.56
N THR A 929 24.20 -7.64 -8.26
CA THR A 929 25.35 -6.90 -7.72
C THR A 929 25.25 -5.40 -8.02
N LYS A 930 25.88 -4.57 -7.19
CA LYS A 930 25.89 -3.11 -7.39
C LYS A 930 26.54 -2.72 -8.73
N GLU A 931 27.56 -3.45 -9.18
CA GLU A 931 28.28 -3.19 -10.43
C GLU A 931 27.40 -3.42 -11.66
N GLU A 932 26.52 -4.43 -11.62
CA GLU A 932 25.56 -4.71 -12.68
C GLU A 932 24.46 -3.65 -12.75
N MET A 933 24.10 -3.04 -11.62
CA MET A 933 22.96 -2.13 -11.49
C MET A 933 23.30 -0.66 -11.75
N LEU A 934 24.48 -0.17 -11.36
CA LEU A 934 24.77 1.28 -11.34
C LEU A 934 24.57 1.95 -12.72
N GLY A 935 25.16 1.40 -13.78
CA GLY A 935 25.06 1.98 -15.12
C GLY A 935 23.62 2.04 -15.66
N PRO A 936 22.84 0.94 -15.60
CA PRO A 936 21.41 0.96 -15.89
C PRO A 936 20.60 1.92 -15.01
N GLU A 937 20.93 2.05 -13.72
CA GLU A 937 20.22 2.94 -12.78
C GLU A 937 20.48 4.43 -13.08
N GLU A 938 21.73 4.81 -13.43
CA GLU A 938 22.05 6.17 -13.89
C GLU A 938 21.34 6.50 -15.21
N ARG A 939 21.26 5.52 -16.12
CA ARG A 939 20.56 5.67 -17.40
C ARG A 939 19.07 5.94 -17.14
N ILE A 940 18.40 5.10 -16.36
CA ILE A 940 16.98 5.27 -16.09
C ILE A 940 16.71 6.57 -15.31
N LEU A 941 17.57 6.98 -14.38
CA LEU A 941 17.45 8.29 -13.72
C LEU A 941 17.46 9.45 -14.74
N SER A 942 18.37 9.41 -15.71
CA SER A 942 18.43 10.38 -16.82
C SER A 942 17.15 10.39 -17.66
N ASN A 943 16.60 9.22 -17.97
CA ASN A 943 15.34 9.10 -18.71
C ASN A 943 14.15 9.65 -17.91
N LEU A 944 14.05 9.30 -16.62
CA LEU A 944 12.96 9.73 -15.76
C LEU A 944 13.02 11.24 -15.48
N ARG A 945 14.20 11.84 -15.33
CA ARG A 945 14.35 13.31 -15.24
C ARG A 945 13.90 14.02 -16.51
N TRP A 946 14.07 13.40 -17.69
CA TRP A 946 13.52 13.93 -18.94
C TRP A 946 11.99 13.93 -18.92
N VAL A 947 11.36 12.84 -18.50
CA VAL A 947 9.89 12.75 -18.36
C VAL A 947 9.38 13.73 -17.31
N GLN A 948 10.07 13.85 -16.18
CA GLN A 948 9.71 14.73 -15.06
C GLN A 948 9.51 16.18 -15.49
N GLN A 949 10.36 16.69 -16.40
CA GLN A 949 10.29 18.06 -16.93
C GLN A 949 8.99 18.35 -17.70
N SER A 950 8.29 17.32 -18.16
CA SER A 950 7.05 17.46 -18.91
C SER A 950 5.80 17.53 -18.03
N ILE A 951 5.86 17.04 -16.78
CA ILE A 951 4.70 16.88 -15.90
C ILE A 951 4.34 18.22 -15.24
N PRO A 952 3.13 18.77 -15.45
CA PRO A 952 2.71 20.01 -14.79
C PRO A 952 2.56 19.88 -13.28
N GLU A 953 2.86 20.95 -12.52
CA GLU A 953 2.78 20.94 -11.04
C GLU A 953 1.36 20.64 -10.50
N ASN A 954 0.32 21.00 -11.24
CA ASN A 954 -1.07 20.73 -10.89
C ASN A 954 -1.55 19.32 -11.30
N ASN A 955 -0.69 18.51 -11.93
CA ASN A 955 -1.02 17.13 -12.29
C ASN A 955 -0.91 16.23 -11.05
N ARG A 956 -1.88 15.31 -10.85
CA ARG A 956 -1.88 14.36 -9.72
C ARG A 956 -0.60 13.52 -9.61
N TRP A 957 0.07 13.27 -10.74
CA TRP A 957 1.33 12.53 -10.80
C TRP A 957 2.54 13.33 -10.36
N PHE A 958 2.50 14.67 -10.36
CA PHE A 958 3.66 15.51 -10.04
C PHE A 958 4.29 15.19 -8.67
N PRO A 959 3.55 15.19 -7.53
CA PRO A 959 4.15 14.85 -6.23
C PRO A 959 4.66 13.41 -6.17
N VAL A 960 3.93 12.47 -6.77
CA VAL A 960 4.30 11.04 -6.82
C VAL A 960 5.59 10.83 -7.62
N PHE A 961 5.67 11.41 -8.81
CA PHE A 961 6.78 11.23 -9.74
C PHE A 961 8.04 11.95 -9.25
N ASN A 962 7.91 13.10 -8.57
CA ASN A 962 9.04 13.76 -7.91
C ASN A 962 9.66 12.86 -6.83
N ARG A 963 8.83 12.30 -5.94
CA ARG A 963 9.31 11.37 -4.90
C ARG A 963 9.89 10.10 -5.51
N TYR A 964 9.32 9.59 -6.60
CA TYR A 964 9.86 8.45 -7.34
C TYR A 964 11.26 8.74 -7.91
N VAL A 965 11.43 9.84 -8.64
CA VAL A 965 12.73 10.25 -9.20
C VAL A 965 13.77 10.50 -8.11
N GLU A 966 13.37 11.08 -6.98
CA GLU A 966 14.23 11.25 -5.80
C GLU A 966 14.70 9.91 -5.22
N GLN A 967 13.81 8.91 -5.09
CA GLN A 967 14.21 7.58 -4.62
C GLN A 967 15.17 6.90 -5.61
N ILE A 968 14.99 7.06 -6.93
CA ILE A 968 15.94 6.55 -7.92
C ILE A 968 17.29 7.29 -7.83
N ALA A 969 17.28 8.60 -7.58
CA ALA A 969 18.52 9.37 -7.35
C ALA A 969 19.28 8.88 -6.10
N ASN A 970 18.58 8.68 -4.98
CA ASN A 970 19.15 8.12 -3.76
C ASN A 970 19.71 6.70 -3.98
N ARG A 971 19.08 5.90 -4.84
CA ARG A 971 19.59 4.58 -5.24
C ARG A 971 20.90 4.69 -6.02
N VAL A 972 21.02 5.63 -6.97
CA VAL A 972 22.27 5.88 -7.70
C VAL A 972 23.41 6.23 -6.74
N ASP A 973 23.17 7.16 -5.80
CA ASP A 973 24.19 7.57 -4.82
C ASP A 973 24.59 6.39 -3.92
N ALA A 974 23.60 5.60 -3.49
CA ALA A 974 23.82 4.43 -2.65
C ALA A 974 24.53 3.26 -3.36
N LEU A 975 24.43 3.17 -4.69
CA LEU A 975 25.18 2.22 -5.52
C LEU A 975 26.63 2.68 -5.80
N GLY A 976 26.97 3.92 -5.43
CA GLY A 976 28.30 4.51 -5.60
C GLY A 976 28.43 5.49 -6.77
N GLY A 977 27.33 5.88 -7.40
CA GLY A 977 27.28 6.96 -8.39
C GLY A 977 27.19 8.35 -7.77
N ASP A 978 26.97 9.36 -8.61
CA ASP A 978 26.67 10.74 -8.19
C ASP A 978 25.45 11.25 -8.96
N SER A 979 24.28 11.11 -8.34
CA SER A 979 22.98 11.47 -8.89
C SER A 979 22.88 12.96 -9.22
N SER A 980 23.67 13.83 -8.58
CA SER A 980 23.69 15.27 -8.87
C SER A 980 24.26 15.59 -10.25
N GLN A 981 25.02 14.67 -10.85
CA GLN A 981 25.63 14.84 -12.17
C GLN A 981 24.78 14.27 -13.32
N VAL A 982 23.76 13.47 -13.00
CA VAL A 982 22.95 12.75 -13.98
C VAL A 982 21.91 13.68 -14.63
N GLU A 983 22.31 14.37 -15.68
CA GLU A 983 21.41 15.28 -16.42
C GLU A 983 20.25 14.55 -17.13
N ALA A 984 19.13 15.25 -17.33
CA ALA A 984 18.00 14.73 -18.11
C ALA A 984 18.40 14.48 -19.58
N SER A 985 18.09 13.30 -20.11
CA SER A 985 18.33 12.95 -21.51
C SER A 985 17.37 11.87 -22.01
N PRO A 986 16.76 12.04 -23.20
CA PRO A 986 15.88 11.02 -23.77
C PRO A 986 16.63 9.76 -24.23
N THR A 987 17.94 9.87 -24.53
CA THR A 987 18.79 8.73 -24.90
C THR A 987 19.44 8.05 -23.71
N GLY A 988 19.25 8.58 -22.50
CA GLY A 988 19.93 8.11 -21.29
C GLY A 988 21.45 8.43 -21.24
N ASP A 989 22.03 9.06 -22.27
CA ASP A 989 23.45 9.45 -22.32
C ASP A 989 23.71 10.80 -21.64
N TRP A 990 23.44 10.87 -20.34
CA TRP A 990 23.56 12.08 -19.53
C TRP A 990 24.97 12.68 -19.52
N GLN A 991 26.00 11.84 -19.62
CA GLN A 991 27.40 12.27 -19.70
C GLN A 991 27.66 13.16 -20.92
N LYS A 992 27.02 12.82 -22.05
CA LYS A 992 27.11 13.62 -23.27
C LYS A 992 26.39 14.96 -23.10
N VAL A 993 25.23 15.01 -22.45
CA VAL A 993 24.53 16.27 -22.15
C VAL A 993 25.42 17.19 -21.32
N ARG A 994 26.06 16.65 -20.27
CA ARG A 994 27.00 17.39 -19.43
C ARG A 994 28.22 17.89 -20.23
N LEU A 995 28.86 17.03 -21.00
CA LEU A 995 29.98 17.41 -21.89
C LEU A 995 29.56 18.55 -22.83
N CYS A 996 28.39 18.45 -23.43
CA CYS A 996 27.87 19.43 -24.37
C CYS A 996 27.52 20.77 -23.72
N ARG A 997 27.00 20.76 -22.48
CA ARG A 997 26.81 21.97 -21.69
C ARG A 997 28.15 22.61 -21.32
N THR A 998 29.11 21.83 -20.89
CA THR A 998 30.46 22.32 -20.56
C THR A 998 31.14 22.92 -21.78
N LEU A 999 31.11 22.25 -22.93
CA LEU A 999 31.64 22.79 -24.19
C LEU A 999 30.91 24.07 -24.62
N ALA A 1000 29.58 24.17 -24.43
CA ALA A 1000 28.83 25.40 -24.69
C ALA A 1000 29.28 26.57 -23.80
N ILE A 1001 29.51 26.31 -22.50
CA ILE A 1001 30.00 27.31 -21.54
C ILE A 1001 31.42 27.74 -21.91
N ILE A 1002 32.31 26.79 -22.21
CA ILE A 1002 33.69 27.09 -22.63
C ILE A 1002 33.70 27.88 -23.94
N CYS A 1003 32.82 27.56 -24.90
CA CYS A 1003 32.61 28.38 -26.10
C CYS A 1003 32.20 29.81 -25.76
N ALA A 1004 31.22 30.00 -24.88
CA ALA A 1004 30.74 31.33 -24.49
C ALA A 1004 31.84 32.14 -23.78
N VAL A 1005 32.56 31.52 -22.84
CA VAL A 1005 33.68 32.15 -22.13
C VAL A 1005 34.85 32.47 -23.07
N SER A 1006 35.20 31.55 -23.98
CA SER A 1006 36.26 31.78 -24.97
C SER A 1006 35.88 32.88 -25.95
N LEU A 1007 34.59 33.00 -26.31
CA LEU A 1007 34.07 34.11 -27.11
C LEU A 1007 34.17 35.44 -26.36
N THR A 1008 33.84 35.47 -25.07
CA THR A 1008 34.05 36.64 -24.20
C THR A 1008 35.52 37.05 -24.17
N ILE A 1009 36.43 36.10 -23.91
CA ILE A 1009 37.89 36.36 -23.86
C ILE A 1009 38.38 36.87 -25.21
N PHE A 1010 37.94 36.27 -26.31
CA PHE A 1010 38.28 36.70 -27.66
C PHE A 1010 37.84 38.15 -27.93
N ILE A 1011 36.60 38.50 -27.59
CA ILE A 1011 36.06 39.87 -27.77
C ILE A 1011 36.84 40.88 -26.92
N VAL A 1012 37.10 40.55 -25.65
CA VAL A 1012 37.88 41.43 -24.76
C VAL A 1012 39.30 41.60 -25.28
N ALA A 1013 39.98 40.50 -25.66
CA ALA A 1013 41.32 40.52 -26.22
C ALA A 1013 41.39 41.35 -27.52
N LEU A 1014 40.40 41.21 -28.40
CA LEU A 1014 40.29 41.99 -29.63
C LEU A 1014 40.14 43.50 -29.36
N GLY A 1015 39.47 43.88 -28.26
CA GLY A 1015 39.29 45.28 -27.89
C GLY A 1015 40.54 45.92 -27.24
N ILE A 1016 41.35 45.15 -26.52
CA ILE A 1016 42.41 45.70 -25.64
C ILE A 1016 43.85 45.34 -26.03
N MET A 1017 44.07 44.24 -26.76
CA MET A 1017 45.42 43.74 -27.05
C MET A 1017 45.95 44.28 -28.38
N THR A 1018 47.22 44.68 -28.40
CA THR A 1018 47.92 45.10 -29.63
C THR A 1018 48.78 44.00 -30.26
N ASN A 1019 49.04 42.91 -29.53
CA ASN A 1019 49.75 41.74 -30.04
C ASN A 1019 48.81 40.79 -30.79
N TRP A 1020 48.74 40.96 -32.10
CA TRP A 1020 47.90 40.16 -33.00
C TRP A 1020 48.21 38.66 -33.00
N VAL A 1021 49.44 38.25 -32.68
CA VAL A 1021 49.78 36.82 -32.56
C VAL A 1021 49.01 36.20 -31.41
N THR A 1022 48.88 36.91 -30.28
CA THR A 1022 48.14 36.39 -29.12
C THR A 1022 46.63 36.36 -29.37
N VAL A 1023 46.09 37.38 -30.03
CA VAL A 1023 44.67 37.40 -30.45
C VAL A 1023 44.37 36.26 -31.43
N ALA A 1024 45.28 35.96 -32.36
CA ALA A 1024 45.14 34.85 -33.30
C ALA A 1024 45.15 33.49 -32.58
N VAL A 1025 45.99 33.29 -31.56
CA VAL A 1025 46.00 32.06 -30.74
C VAL A 1025 44.66 31.88 -30.01
N ILE A 1026 44.10 32.93 -29.43
CA ILE A 1026 42.78 32.89 -28.76
C ILE A 1026 41.67 32.57 -29.78
N ALA A 1027 41.74 33.14 -30.98
CA ALA A 1027 40.79 32.84 -32.06
C ALA A 1027 40.83 31.37 -32.50
N VAL A 1028 42.03 30.79 -32.64
CA VAL A 1028 42.21 29.36 -32.96
C VAL A 1028 41.64 28.48 -31.84
N PHE A 1029 41.92 28.82 -30.58
CA PHE A 1029 41.38 28.09 -29.44
C PHE A 1029 39.84 28.11 -29.41
N LEU A 1030 39.24 29.28 -29.59
CA LEU A 1030 37.78 29.43 -29.73
C LEU A 1030 37.23 28.59 -30.90
N ALA A 1031 37.88 28.63 -32.06
CA ALA A 1031 37.46 27.87 -33.23
C ALA A 1031 37.51 26.36 -32.99
N VAL A 1032 38.56 25.84 -32.34
CA VAL A 1032 38.70 24.42 -31.99
C VAL A 1032 37.60 23.98 -31.03
N ILE A 1033 37.31 24.75 -29.98
CA ILE A 1033 36.25 24.40 -29.02
C ILE A 1033 34.88 24.48 -29.71
N ALA A 1034 34.62 25.52 -30.49
CA ALA A 1034 33.37 25.66 -31.24
C ALA A 1034 33.17 24.51 -32.23
N LEU A 1035 34.22 24.10 -32.95
CA LEU A 1035 34.17 22.96 -33.86
C LEU A 1035 33.91 21.65 -33.10
N THR A 1036 34.61 21.44 -31.98
CA THR A 1036 34.41 20.26 -31.12
C THR A 1036 32.99 20.21 -30.59
N TRP A 1037 32.45 21.33 -30.12
CA TRP A 1037 31.06 21.45 -29.67
C TRP A 1037 30.07 21.16 -30.80
N VAL A 1038 30.29 21.69 -32.01
CA VAL A 1038 29.40 21.45 -33.14
C VAL A 1038 29.43 19.99 -33.59
N ILE A 1039 30.62 19.37 -33.65
CA ILE A 1039 30.78 17.97 -34.08
C ILE A 1039 30.19 17.01 -33.04
N GLN A 1040 30.52 17.18 -31.76
CA GLN A 1040 30.12 16.24 -30.71
C GLN A 1040 28.65 16.40 -30.29
N CYS A 1041 28.14 17.64 -30.32
CA CYS A 1041 26.86 17.99 -29.68
C CYS A 1041 25.76 18.40 -30.64
N GLN A 1042 26.09 18.66 -31.91
CA GLN A 1042 25.13 19.06 -32.95
C GLN A 1042 24.09 20.09 -32.44
N PRO A 1043 24.52 21.22 -31.85
CA PRO A 1043 23.62 22.13 -31.15
C PRO A 1043 22.60 22.73 -32.11
N ASN A 1044 21.33 22.76 -31.68
CA ASN A 1044 20.28 23.41 -32.44
C ASN A 1044 20.51 24.94 -32.51
N ILE A 1045 19.70 25.62 -33.33
CA ILE A 1045 19.84 27.07 -33.56
C ILE A 1045 19.71 27.84 -32.23
N CYS A 1046 18.80 27.45 -31.34
CA CYS A 1046 18.60 28.11 -30.06
C CYS A 1046 19.82 27.99 -29.14
N SER A 1047 20.45 26.82 -29.06
CA SER A 1047 21.68 26.62 -28.28
C SER A 1047 22.82 27.49 -28.82
N LYS A 1048 22.98 27.57 -30.15
CA LYS A 1048 23.98 28.46 -30.79
C LYS A 1048 23.73 29.93 -30.43
N LEU A 1049 22.47 30.37 -30.50
CA LEU A 1049 22.11 31.75 -30.17
C LEU A 1049 22.35 32.08 -28.69
N ARG A 1050 22.03 31.18 -27.75
CA ARG A 1050 22.32 31.38 -26.31
C ARG A 1050 23.81 31.59 -26.04
N VAL A 1051 24.67 30.77 -26.66
CA VAL A 1051 26.14 30.90 -26.52
C VAL A 1051 26.64 32.22 -27.07
N ILE A 1052 26.15 32.66 -28.23
CA ILE A 1052 26.53 33.96 -28.82
C ILE A 1052 26.07 35.11 -27.93
N VAL A 1053 24.81 35.12 -27.50
CA VAL A 1053 24.26 36.18 -26.64
C VAL A 1053 25.01 36.27 -25.32
N ALA A 1054 25.26 35.14 -24.65
CA ALA A 1054 26.02 35.12 -23.41
C ALA A 1054 27.46 35.60 -23.61
N GLY A 1055 28.19 35.02 -24.59
CA GLY A 1055 29.60 35.32 -24.80
C GLY A 1055 29.85 36.76 -25.26
N ALA A 1056 29.07 37.23 -26.25
CA ALA A 1056 29.19 38.59 -26.78
C ALA A 1056 28.65 39.65 -25.82
N GLY A 1057 27.56 39.35 -25.11
CA GLY A 1057 26.97 40.25 -24.12
C GLY A 1057 27.90 40.51 -22.94
N ILE A 1058 28.50 39.45 -22.36
CA ILE A 1058 29.48 39.58 -21.27
C ILE A 1058 30.74 40.30 -21.78
N GLY A 1059 31.21 39.99 -22.99
CA GLY A 1059 32.37 40.66 -23.60
C GLY A 1059 32.14 42.17 -23.78
N ALA A 1060 30.97 42.56 -24.28
CA ALA A 1060 30.58 43.96 -24.41
C ALA A 1060 30.50 44.66 -23.04
N LEU A 1061 29.95 44.01 -22.02
CA LEU A 1061 29.88 44.57 -20.67
C LEU A 1061 31.28 44.84 -20.10
N ILE A 1062 32.21 43.89 -20.23
CA ILE A 1062 33.59 44.05 -19.76
C ILE A 1062 34.28 45.20 -20.51
N LEU A 1063 34.16 45.27 -21.84
CA LEU A 1063 34.74 46.36 -22.63
C LEU A 1063 34.15 47.72 -22.25
N ALA A 1064 32.85 47.80 -21.99
CA ALA A 1064 32.20 49.04 -21.53
C ALA A 1064 32.73 49.48 -20.15
N ILE A 1065 32.92 48.54 -19.22
CA ILE A 1065 33.56 48.84 -17.93
C ILE A 1065 34.98 49.36 -18.12
N LEU A 1066 35.76 48.77 -19.05
CA LEU A 1066 37.12 49.23 -19.34
C LEU A 1066 37.16 50.63 -19.97
N VAL A 1067 36.19 50.99 -20.83
CA VAL A 1067 36.02 52.38 -21.31
C VAL A 1067 35.83 53.33 -20.11
N LEU A 1068 34.92 52.98 -19.20
CA LEU A 1068 34.59 53.80 -18.03
C LEU A 1068 35.77 53.97 -17.08
N LEU A 1069 36.63 52.94 -16.97
CA LEU A 1069 37.85 52.96 -16.15
C LEU A 1069 39.04 53.66 -16.84
N GLY A 1070 38.86 54.23 -18.04
CA GLY A 1070 39.88 55.02 -18.71
C GLY A 1070 40.90 54.22 -19.51
N ALA A 1071 40.63 52.94 -19.84
CA ALA A 1071 41.49 52.17 -20.74
C ALA A 1071 41.43 52.73 -22.17
N SER A 1072 42.59 53.07 -22.75
CA SER A 1072 42.67 53.64 -24.09
C SER A 1072 43.40 52.70 -25.07
N SER A 1073 42.63 51.93 -25.85
CA SER A 1073 43.11 51.19 -27.02
C SER A 1073 42.34 51.66 -28.26
N PRO A 1074 43.00 51.85 -29.43
CA PRO A 1074 42.32 52.32 -30.65
C PRO A 1074 41.24 51.36 -31.15
N GLN A 1075 41.26 50.09 -30.73
CA GLN A 1075 40.33 49.06 -31.15
C GLN A 1075 39.16 48.87 -30.17
N LEU A 1076 39.22 49.50 -28.99
CA LEU A 1076 38.34 49.21 -27.87
C LEU A 1076 36.88 49.62 -28.12
N VAL A 1077 36.64 50.87 -28.53
CA VAL A 1077 35.30 51.38 -28.83
C VAL A 1077 34.69 50.70 -30.08
N PRO A 1078 35.43 50.51 -31.20
CA PRO A 1078 34.92 49.75 -32.33
C PRO A 1078 34.48 48.32 -32.00
N VAL A 1079 35.28 47.58 -31.21
CA VAL A 1079 34.97 46.18 -30.84
C VAL A 1079 33.78 46.13 -29.87
N LEU A 1080 33.67 47.08 -28.93
CA LEU A 1080 32.50 47.22 -28.06
C LEU A 1080 31.20 47.39 -28.87
N CYS A 1081 31.18 48.34 -29.81
CA CYS A 1081 30.01 48.57 -30.68
C CYS A 1081 29.66 47.31 -31.49
N GLY A 1082 30.67 46.61 -32.01
CA GLY A 1082 30.48 45.35 -32.73
C GLY A 1082 29.89 44.24 -31.86
N ALA A 1083 30.37 44.08 -30.61
CA ALA A 1083 29.86 43.08 -29.68
C ALA A 1083 28.41 43.38 -29.23
N VAL A 1084 28.06 44.65 -29.02
CA VAL A 1084 26.67 45.07 -28.74
C VAL A 1084 25.75 44.77 -29.93
N ALA A 1085 26.18 45.10 -31.15
CA ALA A 1085 25.42 44.81 -32.36
C ALA A 1085 25.20 43.29 -32.55
N LEU A 1086 26.25 42.48 -32.37
CA LEU A 1086 26.17 41.02 -32.46
C LEU A 1086 25.17 40.45 -31.45
N THR A 1087 25.22 40.92 -30.20
CA THR A 1087 24.31 40.48 -29.13
C THR A 1087 22.86 40.86 -29.44
N ALA A 1088 22.62 42.07 -29.96
CA ALA A 1088 21.29 42.54 -30.35
C ALA A 1088 20.71 41.73 -31.51
N ILE A 1089 21.52 41.46 -32.55
CA ILE A 1089 21.10 40.65 -33.70
C ILE A 1089 20.77 39.23 -33.26
N ALA A 1090 21.64 38.59 -32.47
CA ALA A 1090 21.40 37.24 -31.96
C ALA A 1090 20.14 37.17 -31.06
N SER A 1091 19.88 38.20 -30.26
CA SER A 1091 18.67 38.28 -29.43
C SER A 1091 17.39 38.44 -30.25
N LEU A 1092 17.42 39.25 -31.32
CA LEU A 1092 16.29 39.42 -32.24
C LEU A 1092 15.98 38.12 -33.00
N ILE A 1093 17.01 37.42 -33.46
CA ILE A 1093 16.84 36.09 -34.09
C ILE A 1093 16.33 35.07 -33.07
N GLY A 1094 16.81 35.14 -31.81
CA GLY A 1094 16.33 34.30 -30.72
C GLY A 1094 14.83 34.45 -30.47
N ARG A 1095 14.35 35.70 -30.39
CA ARG A 1095 12.91 36.00 -30.24
C ARG A 1095 12.07 35.50 -31.41
N SER A 1096 12.51 35.73 -32.65
CA SER A 1096 11.73 35.30 -33.83
C SER A 1096 11.63 33.78 -33.95
N ARG A 1097 12.63 33.05 -33.44
CA ARG A 1097 12.68 31.58 -33.39
C ARG A 1097 12.11 30.99 -32.09
N LYS A 1098 11.57 31.80 -31.18
CA LYS A 1098 11.06 31.39 -29.85
C LYS A 1098 12.08 30.63 -29.00
N CYS A 1099 13.37 31.00 -29.08
CA CYS A 1099 14.44 30.36 -28.33
C CYS A 1099 14.53 30.82 -26.86
N PHE A 1100 14.13 32.08 -26.60
CA PHE A 1100 14.04 32.77 -25.32
C PHE A 1100 13.27 34.08 -25.48
#